data_AF-A0AAN8RM72-F1
#
_entry.id   AF-A0AAN8RM72-F1
#
_cell.length_a   1.000
_cell.length_b   1.000
_cell.length_c   1.000
_cell.angle_alpha   90.00
_cell.angle_beta   90.00
_cell.angle_gamma   90.00
#
_symmetry.space_group_name_H-M   'P 1'
#
loop_
_entity.id
_entity.type
_entity.pdbx_description
1 polymer ?
#
loop_
_entity_poly.entity_id
_entity_poly.type
_entity_poly.pdbx_seq_one_letter_code
_entity_poly.pdbx_strand_id
1 'polypeptide(L)'
;MSPIFIFFSFLIGLSSITKVVDAGAIPIDGPSPQLLEPRAAPDNFWLTSMAHGSSPYAPAGYPVFRNVKDYGAKGDGVTDDTDAINAAASAGGRCEGDCGSSSVLGALVYFPSGTYIISKPIFQHYYTQFVGNPNDRPILKATAGFKGIALIDSDFYVPRGNGTQWYINQSNFFRQIRNLILDITAMPGVIRDGQSEWSPTALHWQVAQATSLYNIHFIMSTAPGNNQTGIFMENGSGGFISDLTFFGGQYGMRCGAQQFTARDLHFTSQITAIQMIWDWTWTWKNIYIYSCWVGIDVTGDGSANGQPIASITVLDSFFASVPIAILTSGQTNIQIDNTEIIDCNIVVGKPGGPTILAGGNRIIQSWVTGRVYDSYDSTGSSFTGVPKYIPPKSAGLLDPSGKFFVRSKPQYEGLAAGSFYNVKSAGAQGDGQNDDTAAINNALRSAGGRIVFFPAGIYLVTGEIFVPVGSKIVGQSWSQIMGTGAYFNDINNPKVMVKVGNPGESGIIEIQDLIFTTRGATVGAILMEWNVKQSTQGSAAMWDSHFRIGGAAGTDLQATNCPKLTGFVNPDCIAASLMLHITPQASAYLENVWAWVADHDVDIPAQTQIDIFVARGVLIESTTPTWLWGTASEHSVLYQYQTYKASDLFMGLIQTESPYFQSQPMAPAPFVSLDITPDLFPSDPEFMSCNIAPSKKLCSVSWALRVIQSTKVYIYGVGFYSWFQDYYSQACVAKESCQQSLIDTSYSENIFMYGIATKGAQEVISPQGDTFIPVLQADNQNGYTTSVTAWIPLAEPGSVNFGRAPRAIVRYDPDEARNLPRFQYWAAFGDSYSAGPGAGRYVPIKAYKSRSIPYPRKECSIYDASYPFLLGNGRSPASRLNNLDGPNWAMWSCTGARALEPDSSEGDPVIMEEQMEYLRGDEDFITLSIGGNDMGFGALGNACVFAILPTSRADCIAKMTKASAFVQRGGGLQDLLEQVYMGIIYRYYERKHANAKKHFTIFVTPYLGLFKFNSDPNYQTSCNTNNFKYRSTESGWFDLNKDYEPSPLDFDNRFYWYTLTVRLNEAINRAANRVNRWGGQYESRVIVVQHADTIFEGHRFCEADADPEPNYDRINAGDTWFYLPTIIRLNAKRSLEAGNATDLNATIFARQTEYGLDIDAPDTIDEGAMIELTDDYFGQRGTMKALIAGLSDADPRRNWFERLAWLGIGMIRSAHPTVPGFRAIKVSVCQAICTRFRNVPGCRPTDDFLEWCPF
;
A
#
# COMPACT_ATOMS: atom_id res chain seq x y z
N MET A 1 -34.96 56.60 -24.93
CA MET A 1 -35.43 56.29 -26.30
C MET A 1 -35.98 54.86 -26.27
N SER A 2 -37.21 54.67 -26.74
CA SER A 2 -38.14 53.62 -26.30
C SER A 2 -37.74 52.15 -26.56
N PRO A 3 -38.14 51.20 -25.68
CA PRO A 3 -37.82 49.76 -25.75
C PRO A 3 -38.58 48.97 -26.84
N ILE A 4 -39.39 49.64 -27.66
CA ILE A 4 -40.22 49.00 -28.70
C ILE A 4 -39.44 48.72 -29.99
N PHE A 5 -38.37 49.48 -30.27
CA PHE A 5 -37.57 49.30 -31.49
C PHE A 5 -36.58 48.11 -31.41
N ILE A 6 -36.18 47.68 -30.20
CA ILE A 6 -35.29 46.52 -30.03
C ILE A 6 -36.06 45.20 -30.22
N PHE A 7 -37.35 45.18 -29.86
CA PHE A 7 -38.20 44.00 -30.01
C PHE A 7 -38.51 43.67 -31.49
N PHE A 8 -38.68 44.69 -32.34
CA PHE A 8 -38.94 44.48 -33.77
C PHE A 8 -37.71 44.09 -34.58
N SER A 9 -36.51 44.55 -34.19
CA SER A 9 -35.26 44.10 -34.83
C SER A 9 -34.89 42.65 -34.48
N PHE A 10 -35.33 42.15 -33.32
CA PHE A 10 -35.13 40.75 -32.91
C PHE A 10 -36.06 39.78 -33.68
N LEU A 11 -37.28 40.21 -34.01
CA LEU A 11 -38.26 39.41 -34.77
C LEU A 11 -37.88 39.23 -36.25
N ILE A 12 -37.17 40.18 -36.87
CA ILE A 12 -36.72 40.06 -38.26
C ILE A 12 -35.48 39.14 -38.37
N GLY A 13 -34.64 39.07 -37.34
CA GLY A 13 -33.52 38.12 -37.25
C GLY A 13 -33.94 36.64 -37.10
N LEU A 14 -35.12 36.39 -36.55
CA LEU A 14 -35.69 35.03 -36.39
C LEU A 14 -36.18 34.42 -37.71
N SER A 15 -36.39 35.22 -38.76
CA SER A 15 -36.82 34.70 -40.07
C SER A 15 -35.68 34.10 -40.91
N SER A 16 -34.43 34.38 -40.56
CA SER A 16 -33.23 33.93 -41.31
C SER A 16 -32.59 32.65 -40.76
N ILE A 17 -33.11 32.09 -39.66
CA ILE A 17 -32.59 30.85 -39.03
C ILE A 17 -33.35 29.59 -39.52
N THR A 18 -34.35 29.74 -40.39
CA THR A 18 -35.15 28.61 -40.92
C THR A 18 -34.50 27.82 -42.06
N LYS A 19 -33.18 27.94 -42.29
CA LYS A 19 -32.49 27.24 -43.39
C LYS A 19 -31.22 26.46 -43.03
N VAL A 20 -30.99 26.15 -41.76
CA VAL A 20 -29.98 25.15 -41.36
C VAL A 20 -30.57 24.23 -40.29
N VAL A 21 -31.59 23.47 -40.67
CA VAL A 21 -32.02 22.26 -39.95
C VAL A 21 -32.21 21.17 -41.02
N ASP A 22 -31.08 20.71 -41.55
CA ASP A 22 -30.98 19.50 -42.37
C ASP A 22 -29.69 18.77 -41.93
N ALA A 23 -29.69 18.36 -40.66
CA ALA A 23 -28.81 17.33 -40.14
C ALA A 23 -29.74 16.32 -39.47
N GLY A 24 -29.82 15.12 -40.04
CA GLY A 24 -30.86 14.13 -39.79
C GLY A 24 -31.17 13.92 -38.31
N ALA A 25 -32.36 14.38 -37.91
CA ALA A 25 -33.06 13.81 -36.78
C ALA A 25 -33.35 12.34 -37.11
N ILE A 26 -32.86 11.43 -36.28
CA ILE A 26 -33.33 10.05 -36.26
C ILE A 26 -34.84 10.12 -35.94
N PRO A 27 -35.74 9.54 -36.75
CA PRO A 27 -37.16 9.57 -36.45
C PRO A 27 -37.41 8.71 -35.22
N ILE A 28 -37.83 9.34 -34.13
CA ILE A 28 -38.51 8.65 -33.04
C ILE A 28 -39.98 8.64 -33.47
N ASP A 29 -40.45 7.51 -34.02
CA ASP A 29 -41.87 7.32 -34.31
C ASP A 29 -42.66 7.39 -32.99
N GLY A 30 -43.23 8.56 -32.71
CA GLY A 30 -44.27 8.71 -31.70
C GLY A 30 -45.59 8.14 -32.23
N PRO A 31 -46.32 7.29 -31.49
CA PRO A 31 -47.60 6.81 -31.95
C PRO A 31 -48.62 7.95 -31.99
N SER A 32 -49.27 8.10 -33.14
CA SER A 32 -50.46 8.93 -33.36
C SER A 32 -51.58 8.56 -32.36
N PRO A 33 -52.34 9.53 -31.82
CA PRO A 33 -53.43 9.28 -30.90
C PRO A 33 -54.66 8.77 -31.65
N GLN A 34 -54.73 7.47 -31.88
CA GLN A 34 -56.00 6.76 -31.99
C GLN A 34 -56.21 5.97 -30.71
N LEU A 35 -57.21 6.40 -29.93
CA LEU A 35 -57.74 5.71 -28.76
C LEU A 35 -58.13 4.27 -29.15
N LEU A 36 -57.20 3.35 -28.93
CA LEU A 36 -57.49 1.96 -28.65
C LEU A 36 -57.16 1.76 -27.16
N GLU A 37 -58.18 1.40 -26.37
CA GLU A 37 -57.98 0.92 -24.99
C GLU A 37 -56.79 -0.05 -24.95
N PRO A 38 -55.77 0.17 -24.11
CA PRO A 38 -54.66 -0.75 -24.01
C PRO A 38 -55.20 -2.10 -23.52
N ARG A 39 -55.23 -3.09 -24.41
CA ARG A 39 -55.42 -4.47 -23.99
C ARG A 39 -54.17 -4.82 -23.18
N ALA A 40 -54.32 -5.01 -21.87
CA ALA A 40 -53.22 -5.37 -20.98
C ALA A 40 -52.38 -6.48 -21.63
N ALA A 41 -51.11 -6.20 -21.90
CA ALA A 41 -50.19 -7.24 -22.34
C ALA A 41 -50.20 -8.35 -21.25
N PRO A 42 -50.22 -9.64 -21.63
CA PRO A 42 -50.10 -10.70 -20.64
C PRO A 42 -48.78 -10.50 -19.87
N ASP A 43 -48.85 -10.50 -18.54
CA ASP A 43 -47.67 -10.45 -17.68
C ASP A 43 -46.85 -11.72 -17.90
N ASN A 44 -45.76 -11.57 -18.67
CA ASN A 44 -44.95 -12.65 -19.19
C ASN A 44 -43.49 -12.58 -18.69
N PHE A 45 -43.20 -11.74 -17.70
CA PHE A 45 -41.85 -11.66 -17.16
C PHE A 45 -41.52 -12.96 -16.42
N TRP A 46 -40.40 -13.60 -16.77
CA TRP A 46 -40.05 -14.94 -16.30
C TRP A 46 -40.18 -15.11 -14.78
N LEU A 47 -39.82 -14.08 -14.02
CA LEU A 47 -39.80 -14.09 -12.56
C LEU A 47 -41.16 -14.47 -11.96
N THR A 48 -42.27 -14.00 -12.53
CA THR A 48 -43.63 -14.21 -11.97
C THR A 48 -44.10 -15.67 -12.04
N SER A 49 -43.48 -16.46 -12.92
CA SER A 49 -43.80 -17.87 -13.14
C SER A 49 -42.82 -18.83 -12.46
N MET A 50 -41.82 -18.30 -11.74
CA MET A 50 -40.83 -19.12 -11.05
C MET A 50 -41.32 -19.57 -9.68
N ALA A 51 -40.93 -20.77 -9.26
CA ALA A 51 -41.05 -21.16 -7.86
C ALA A 51 -40.11 -20.30 -7.00
N HIS A 52 -40.69 -19.56 -6.06
CA HIS A 52 -39.97 -18.61 -5.20
C HIS A 52 -39.40 -19.27 -3.95
N GLY A 53 -38.38 -18.63 -3.39
CA GLY A 53 -37.65 -19.11 -2.23
C GLY A 53 -38.24 -18.64 -0.89
N SER A 54 -37.47 -18.88 0.17
CA SER A 54 -37.83 -18.56 1.56
C SER A 54 -36.66 -17.87 2.25
N SER A 55 -36.94 -17.08 3.29
CA SER A 55 -35.90 -16.59 4.21
C SER A 55 -35.85 -17.51 5.44
N PRO A 56 -34.80 -18.34 5.62
CA PRO A 56 -34.83 -19.42 6.61
C PRO A 56 -34.90 -18.95 8.07
N TYR A 57 -34.39 -17.74 8.36
CA TYR A 57 -34.38 -17.15 9.71
C TYR A 57 -35.50 -16.12 9.92
N ALA A 58 -36.41 -15.95 8.95
CA ALA A 58 -37.62 -15.16 9.12
C ALA A 58 -38.72 -15.96 9.85
N PRO A 59 -39.78 -15.29 10.35
CA PRO A 59 -40.95 -15.99 10.88
C PRO A 59 -41.54 -17.00 9.88
N ALA A 60 -42.08 -18.10 10.40
CA ALA A 60 -42.67 -19.15 9.56
C ALA A 60 -43.78 -18.59 8.63
N GLY A 61 -43.72 -18.95 7.35
CA GLY A 61 -44.67 -18.47 6.34
C GLY A 61 -44.37 -17.08 5.76
N TYR A 62 -43.22 -16.50 6.05
CA TYR A 62 -42.80 -15.20 5.51
C TYR A 62 -42.75 -15.19 3.96
N PRO A 63 -43.51 -14.30 3.29
CA PRO A 63 -43.55 -14.27 1.83
C PRO A 63 -42.40 -13.42 1.27
N VAL A 64 -41.39 -14.00 0.61
CA VAL A 64 -40.29 -13.21 0.02
C VAL A 64 -40.73 -12.47 -1.25
N PHE A 65 -41.40 -13.17 -2.17
CA PHE A 65 -41.97 -12.57 -3.37
C PHE A 65 -43.39 -12.06 -3.08
N ARG A 66 -43.68 -10.82 -3.48
CA ARG A 66 -45.01 -10.21 -3.36
C ARG A 66 -45.40 -9.57 -4.67
N ASN A 67 -46.50 -9.99 -5.28
CA ASN A 67 -47.10 -9.24 -6.38
C ASN A 67 -48.10 -8.23 -5.80
N VAL A 68 -47.95 -6.94 -6.11
CA VAL A 68 -48.84 -5.90 -5.53
C VAL A 68 -50.33 -6.14 -5.83
N LYS A 69 -50.67 -6.84 -6.93
CA LYS A 69 -52.06 -7.18 -7.26
C LYS A 69 -52.66 -8.24 -6.33
N ASP A 70 -51.84 -9.11 -5.74
CA ASP A 70 -52.28 -10.08 -4.72
C ASP A 70 -52.71 -9.39 -3.42
N TYR A 71 -52.24 -8.15 -3.20
CA TYR A 71 -52.58 -7.31 -2.06
C TYR A 71 -53.67 -6.28 -2.37
N GLY A 72 -54.30 -6.39 -3.55
CA GLY A 72 -55.49 -5.60 -3.91
C GLY A 72 -55.25 -4.47 -4.88
N ALA A 73 -54.00 -4.20 -5.27
CA ALA A 73 -53.69 -3.14 -6.24
C ALA A 73 -54.34 -3.45 -7.60
N LYS A 74 -54.91 -2.43 -8.25
CA LYS A 74 -55.60 -2.57 -9.54
C LYS A 74 -54.69 -2.25 -10.71
N GLY A 75 -53.87 -1.19 -10.59
CA GLY A 75 -53.06 -0.70 -11.69
C GLY A 75 -53.90 -0.21 -12.89
N ASP A 76 -55.12 0.29 -12.63
CA ASP A 76 -56.11 0.69 -13.63
C ASP A 76 -56.08 2.20 -13.97
N GLY A 77 -55.22 2.97 -13.32
CA GLY A 77 -55.09 4.42 -13.50
C GLY A 77 -56.21 5.24 -12.85
N VAL A 78 -57.07 4.62 -12.04
CA VAL A 78 -58.21 5.27 -11.38
C VAL A 78 -58.24 4.97 -9.88
N THR A 79 -58.09 3.70 -9.51
CA THR A 79 -58.09 3.24 -8.12
C THR A 79 -56.82 3.70 -7.42
N ASP A 80 -56.98 4.29 -6.22
CA ASP A 80 -55.84 4.59 -5.36
C ASP A 80 -55.26 3.28 -4.79
N ASP A 81 -54.08 2.92 -5.26
CA ASP A 81 -53.39 1.66 -4.96
C ASP A 81 -52.38 1.81 -3.82
N THR A 82 -52.30 2.99 -3.18
CA THR A 82 -51.31 3.29 -2.13
C THR A 82 -51.31 2.26 -1.01
N ASP A 83 -52.47 1.97 -0.43
CA ASP A 83 -52.60 1.06 0.71
C ASP A 83 -52.30 -0.39 0.32
N ALA A 84 -52.68 -0.81 -0.89
CA ALA A 84 -52.41 -2.15 -1.40
C ALA A 84 -50.91 -2.38 -1.64
N ILE A 85 -50.22 -1.40 -2.22
CA ILE A 85 -48.78 -1.48 -2.46
C ILE A 85 -48.02 -1.46 -1.12
N ASN A 86 -48.39 -0.58 -0.19
CA ASN A 86 -47.78 -0.57 1.14
C ASN A 86 -48.08 -1.84 1.94
N ALA A 87 -49.26 -2.46 1.77
CA ALA A 87 -49.57 -3.77 2.34
C ALA A 87 -48.65 -4.87 1.77
N ALA A 88 -48.39 -4.87 0.45
CA ALA A 88 -47.42 -5.77 -0.15
C ALA A 88 -46.00 -5.53 0.40
N ALA A 89 -45.60 -4.26 0.48
CA ALA A 89 -44.27 -3.84 0.92
C ALA A 89 -43.97 -4.17 2.38
N SER A 90 -44.99 -4.18 3.26
CA SER A 90 -44.88 -4.42 4.71
C SER A 90 -45.24 -5.86 5.14
N ALA A 91 -45.80 -6.68 4.25
CA ALA A 91 -46.28 -8.01 4.55
C ALA A 91 -45.20 -8.91 5.19
N GLY A 92 -45.59 -9.64 6.24
CA GLY A 92 -44.71 -10.55 6.98
C GLY A 92 -44.05 -9.93 8.22
N GLY A 93 -44.45 -8.71 8.63
CA GLY A 93 -43.89 -8.04 9.82
C GLY A 93 -42.45 -7.62 9.57
N ARG A 94 -42.26 -6.69 8.63
CA ARG A 94 -40.93 -6.29 8.15
C ARG A 94 -40.22 -5.33 9.10
N CYS A 95 -38.98 -5.00 8.76
CA CYS A 95 -38.17 -4.07 9.54
C CYS A 95 -38.68 -2.64 9.39
N GLU A 96 -39.56 -2.21 10.28
CA GLU A 96 -40.16 -0.87 10.35
C GLU A 96 -39.95 -0.25 11.75
N GLY A 97 -40.15 1.06 11.87
CA GLY A 97 -40.04 1.73 13.16
C GLY A 97 -38.61 1.74 13.71
N ASP A 98 -38.43 1.20 14.92
CA ASP A 98 -37.16 1.14 15.65
C ASP A 98 -36.37 -0.17 15.42
N CYS A 99 -36.72 -0.93 14.38
CA CYS A 99 -36.04 -2.18 14.01
C CYS A 99 -34.53 -2.01 13.71
N GLY A 100 -34.10 -0.85 13.22
CA GLY A 100 -32.69 -0.54 12.93
C GLY A 100 -32.22 -1.06 11.56
N SER A 101 -32.13 -2.39 11.40
CA SER A 101 -31.75 -3.06 10.15
C SER A 101 -32.17 -4.54 10.19
N SER A 102 -32.10 -5.25 9.05
CA SER A 102 -32.37 -6.69 9.02
C SER A 102 -31.74 -7.38 7.81
N SER A 103 -31.17 -8.57 8.04
CA SER A 103 -30.73 -9.50 7.01
C SER A 103 -31.70 -10.67 6.77
N VAL A 104 -32.74 -10.82 7.60
CA VAL A 104 -33.69 -11.93 7.51
C VAL A 104 -35.03 -11.54 6.88
N LEU A 105 -35.37 -10.25 6.84
CA LEU A 105 -36.67 -9.77 6.36
C LEU A 105 -36.62 -9.21 4.92
N GLY A 106 -35.93 -9.94 4.03
CA GLY A 106 -35.74 -9.61 2.62
C GLY A 106 -37.02 -9.65 1.77
N ALA A 107 -37.18 -8.73 0.83
CA ALA A 107 -38.37 -8.64 0.01
C ALA A 107 -38.11 -8.36 -1.46
N LEU A 108 -38.83 -9.06 -2.34
CA LEU A 108 -39.00 -8.67 -3.74
C LEU A 108 -40.48 -8.34 -3.99
N VAL A 109 -40.77 -7.05 -4.11
CA VAL A 109 -42.09 -6.53 -4.43
C VAL A 109 -42.18 -6.28 -5.93
N TYR A 110 -43.01 -7.06 -6.59
CA TYR A 110 -43.20 -7.03 -8.03
C TYR A 110 -44.42 -6.18 -8.42
N PHE A 111 -44.22 -5.33 -9.42
CA PHE A 111 -45.25 -4.45 -9.98
C PHE A 111 -45.57 -4.92 -11.41
N PRO A 112 -46.69 -5.63 -11.64
CA PRO A 112 -47.16 -5.93 -12.98
C PRO A 112 -47.46 -4.64 -13.76
N SER A 113 -47.55 -4.74 -15.07
CA SER A 113 -47.93 -3.61 -15.93
C SER A 113 -49.28 -3.01 -15.52
N GLY A 114 -49.36 -1.68 -15.63
CA GLY A 114 -50.52 -0.89 -15.20
C GLY A 114 -50.11 0.51 -14.76
N THR A 115 -51.12 1.35 -14.50
CA THR A 115 -50.96 2.66 -13.87
C THR A 115 -51.51 2.60 -12.45
N TYR A 116 -50.65 2.76 -11.46
CA TYR A 116 -51.01 2.71 -10.05
C TYR A 116 -51.13 4.15 -9.53
N ILE A 117 -52.32 4.55 -9.09
CA ILE A 117 -52.54 5.89 -8.54
C ILE A 117 -52.11 5.90 -7.07
N ILE A 118 -51.31 6.89 -6.69
CA ILE A 118 -50.68 6.96 -5.38
C ILE A 118 -50.96 8.32 -4.72
N SER A 119 -51.46 8.33 -3.50
CA SER A 119 -51.81 9.55 -2.75
C SER A 119 -50.88 9.83 -1.56
N LYS A 120 -50.08 8.85 -1.12
CA LYS A 120 -49.09 8.98 -0.04
C LYS A 120 -47.84 8.14 -0.35
N PRO A 121 -46.71 8.31 0.36
CA PRO A 121 -45.48 7.61 0.02
C PRO A 121 -45.67 6.09 0.04
N ILE A 122 -45.03 5.43 -0.92
CA ILE A 122 -44.78 4.00 -0.87
C ILE A 122 -43.48 3.77 -0.10
N PHE A 123 -43.57 3.08 1.03
CA PHE A 123 -42.43 2.84 1.88
C PHE A 123 -41.64 1.65 1.37
N GLN A 124 -40.40 1.89 0.96
CA GLN A 124 -39.44 0.82 0.74
C GLN A 124 -38.80 0.52 2.10
N HIS A 125 -39.21 -0.56 2.76
CA HIS A 125 -38.55 -0.96 4.02
C HIS A 125 -37.13 -1.49 3.76
N TYR A 126 -36.36 -1.71 4.83
CA TYR A 126 -35.02 -2.29 4.79
C TYR A 126 -34.97 -3.61 4.00
N TYR A 127 -33.89 -3.91 3.29
CA TYR A 127 -33.70 -5.15 2.52
C TYR A 127 -34.78 -5.43 1.47
N THR A 128 -35.07 -4.47 0.59
CA THR A 128 -36.19 -4.56 -0.38
C THR A 128 -35.76 -4.28 -1.82
N GLN A 129 -36.27 -5.10 -2.74
CA GLN A 129 -36.24 -4.88 -4.18
C GLN A 129 -37.66 -4.53 -4.68
N PHE A 130 -37.82 -3.36 -5.31
CA PHE A 130 -38.99 -2.99 -6.09
C PHE A 130 -38.71 -3.27 -7.56
N VAL A 131 -39.48 -4.16 -8.17
CA VAL A 131 -39.23 -4.66 -9.53
C VAL A 131 -40.49 -4.51 -10.37
N GLY A 132 -40.49 -3.55 -11.29
CA GLY A 132 -41.54 -3.45 -12.30
C GLY A 132 -41.38 -4.47 -13.42
N ASN A 133 -42.47 -4.75 -14.14
CA ASN A 133 -42.42 -5.51 -15.38
C ASN A 133 -41.53 -4.79 -16.41
N PRO A 134 -40.38 -5.36 -16.82
CA PRO A 134 -39.52 -4.72 -17.81
C PRO A 134 -40.12 -4.70 -19.22
N ASN A 135 -41.05 -5.61 -19.55
CA ASN A 135 -41.65 -5.72 -20.89
C ASN A 135 -42.72 -4.63 -21.16
N ASP A 136 -43.30 -4.08 -20.09
CA ASP A 136 -44.22 -2.94 -20.12
C ASP A 136 -44.20 -2.29 -18.73
N ARG A 137 -43.36 -1.24 -18.59
CA ARG A 137 -43.01 -0.66 -17.29
C ARG A 137 -44.23 -0.05 -16.59
N PRO A 138 -44.55 -0.47 -15.35
CA PRO A 138 -45.64 0.12 -14.60
C PRO A 138 -45.38 1.59 -14.26
N ILE A 139 -46.47 2.36 -14.24
CA ILE A 139 -46.46 3.78 -13.90
C ILE A 139 -46.97 3.93 -12.47
N LEU A 140 -46.15 4.47 -11.58
CA LEU A 140 -46.60 5.00 -10.29
C LEU A 140 -46.92 6.48 -10.49
N LYS A 141 -48.19 6.83 -10.35
CA LYS A 141 -48.68 8.18 -10.63
C LYS A 141 -49.20 8.86 -9.38
N ALA A 142 -48.59 9.97 -9.01
CA ALA A 142 -49.03 10.77 -7.88
C ALA A 142 -50.39 11.43 -8.15
N THR A 143 -51.24 11.53 -7.13
CA THR A 143 -52.48 12.33 -7.19
C THR A 143 -52.19 13.83 -7.06
N ALA A 144 -53.13 14.68 -7.48
CA ALA A 144 -53.07 16.12 -7.24
C ALA A 144 -53.21 16.51 -5.75
N GLY A 145 -53.70 15.59 -4.92
CA GLY A 145 -53.82 15.76 -3.47
C GLY A 145 -52.70 15.11 -2.67
N PHE A 146 -51.61 14.67 -3.32
CA PHE A 146 -50.56 13.87 -2.70
C PHE A 146 -50.02 14.49 -1.41
N LYS A 147 -49.71 13.64 -0.42
CA LYS A 147 -49.15 14.00 0.89
C LYS A 147 -47.89 13.19 1.16
N GLY A 148 -46.92 13.76 1.87
CA GLY A 148 -45.66 13.10 2.24
C GLY A 148 -44.44 13.62 1.49
N ILE A 149 -43.27 13.08 1.83
CA ILE A 149 -41.96 13.55 1.36
C ILE A 149 -41.70 13.28 -0.13
N ALA A 150 -42.06 12.09 -0.61
CA ALA A 150 -41.85 11.65 -1.98
C ALA A 150 -42.82 10.51 -2.36
N LEU A 151 -42.99 10.24 -3.65
CA LEU A 151 -43.82 9.13 -4.15
C LEU A 151 -43.32 7.76 -3.63
N ILE A 152 -42.01 7.54 -3.61
CA ILE A 152 -41.34 6.41 -2.94
C ILE A 152 -40.39 6.97 -1.88
N ASP A 153 -40.40 6.36 -0.70
CA ASP A 153 -39.59 6.75 0.46
C ASP A 153 -38.74 5.57 0.95
N SER A 154 -37.41 5.71 0.90
CA SER A 154 -36.46 4.69 1.38
C SER A 154 -36.04 4.84 2.84
N ASP A 155 -36.38 5.95 3.50
CA ASP A 155 -36.07 6.19 4.91
C ASP A 155 -37.04 7.19 5.54
N PHE A 156 -38.05 6.66 6.22
CA PHE A 156 -39.16 7.45 6.73
C PHE A 156 -38.75 8.35 7.90
N TYR A 157 -39.01 9.65 7.77
CA TYR A 157 -38.92 10.59 8.89
C TYR A 157 -40.10 10.44 9.85
N VAL A 158 -39.80 10.13 11.11
CA VAL A 158 -40.82 9.97 12.15
C VAL A 158 -41.45 11.33 12.47
N PRO A 159 -42.78 11.50 12.29
CA PRO A 159 -43.46 12.75 12.59
C PRO A 159 -43.27 13.17 14.05
N ARG A 160 -42.87 14.42 14.27
CA ARG A 160 -42.51 14.98 15.60
C ARG A 160 -41.34 14.26 16.28
N GLY A 161 -40.55 13.48 15.55
CA GLY A 161 -39.36 12.79 16.02
C GLY A 161 -38.09 13.64 16.04
N ASN A 162 -38.17 14.95 15.85
CA ASN A 162 -37.01 15.86 15.82
C ASN A 162 -35.88 15.40 14.84
N GLY A 163 -36.27 14.96 13.64
CA GLY A 163 -35.34 14.44 12.63
C GLY A 163 -35.02 12.94 12.75
N THR A 164 -35.61 12.23 13.73
CA THR A 164 -35.51 10.76 13.82
C THR A 164 -36.05 10.09 12.56
N GLN A 165 -35.36 9.07 12.10
CA GLN A 165 -35.65 8.29 10.90
C GLN A 165 -35.81 6.81 11.27
N TRP A 166 -36.33 5.98 10.36
CA TRP A 166 -36.39 4.53 10.60
C TRP A 166 -35.02 3.89 10.59
N TYR A 167 -34.12 4.35 9.71
CA TYR A 167 -32.81 3.76 9.53
C TYR A 167 -31.71 4.78 9.76
N ILE A 168 -30.53 4.31 10.19
CA ILE A 168 -29.32 5.12 10.13
C ILE A 168 -28.92 5.16 8.66
N ASN A 169 -28.81 6.35 8.06
CA ASN A 169 -28.57 6.51 6.62
C ASN A 169 -27.28 5.81 6.14
N GLN A 170 -26.22 5.78 6.96
CA GLN A 170 -24.98 5.05 6.66
C GLN A 170 -25.12 3.53 6.75
N SER A 171 -26.18 3.03 7.41
CA SER A 171 -26.49 1.60 7.53
C SER A 171 -27.69 1.19 6.69
N ASN A 172 -28.21 2.05 5.82
CA ASN A 172 -29.42 1.78 5.04
C ASN A 172 -29.12 0.97 3.75
N PHE A 173 -28.70 -0.29 3.94
CA PHE A 173 -28.15 -1.19 2.91
C PHE A 173 -29.22 -1.96 2.11
N PHE A 174 -28.75 -2.64 1.04
CA PHE A 174 -29.48 -3.67 0.30
C PHE A 174 -30.86 -3.25 -0.22
N ARG A 175 -30.88 -2.23 -1.08
CA ARG A 175 -32.11 -1.72 -1.71
C ARG A 175 -32.00 -1.73 -3.21
N GLN A 176 -33.10 -2.04 -3.88
CA GLN A 176 -33.15 -1.94 -5.33
C GLN A 176 -34.48 -1.38 -5.79
N ILE A 177 -34.45 -0.47 -6.77
CA ILE A 177 -35.63 -0.10 -7.55
C ILE A 177 -35.29 -0.25 -9.02
N ARG A 178 -36.12 -0.99 -9.76
CA ARG A 178 -35.94 -1.16 -11.20
C ARG A 178 -37.23 -1.24 -11.99
N ASN A 179 -37.16 -0.78 -13.24
CA ASN A 179 -38.22 -0.87 -14.25
C ASN A 179 -39.51 -0.12 -13.92
N LEU A 180 -39.42 1.10 -13.39
CA LEU A 180 -40.60 1.89 -13.03
C LEU A 180 -40.66 3.18 -13.85
N ILE A 181 -41.87 3.69 -14.06
CA ILE A 181 -42.12 5.06 -14.47
C ILE A 181 -42.71 5.80 -13.26
N LEU A 182 -42.10 6.89 -12.84
CA LEU A 182 -42.56 7.73 -11.72
C LEU A 182 -43.10 9.04 -12.29
N ASP A 183 -44.42 9.17 -12.30
CA ASP A 183 -45.14 10.36 -12.79
C ASP A 183 -45.62 11.20 -11.60
N ILE A 184 -44.97 12.36 -11.40
CA ILE A 184 -45.35 13.32 -10.37
C ILE A 184 -45.96 14.61 -10.95
N THR A 185 -46.29 14.64 -12.25
CA THR A 185 -46.79 15.85 -12.93
C THR A 185 -48.03 16.44 -12.28
N ALA A 186 -48.86 15.62 -11.63
CA ALA A 186 -50.07 16.07 -10.95
C ALA A 186 -49.83 16.64 -9.56
N MET A 187 -48.68 16.39 -8.91
CA MET A 187 -48.42 16.86 -7.55
C MET A 187 -48.53 18.40 -7.47
N PRO A 188 -49.08 18.94 -6.35
CA PRO A 188 -49.16 20.39 -6.16
C PRO A 188 -47.76 21.01 -6.09
N GLY A 189 -47.60 22.30 -6.41
CA GLY A 189 -46.28 22.96 -6.38
C GLY A 189 -45.58 22.97 -5.01
N VAL A 190 -46.35 22.76 -3.94
CA VAL A 190 -45.90 22.57 -2.56
C VAL A 190 -46.80 21.53 -1.90
N ILE A 191 -46.22 20.50 -1.28
CA ILE A 191 -46.96 19.47 -0.55
C ILE A 191 -47.06 19.89 0.92
N ARG A 192 -48.29 20.01 1.43
CA ARG A 192 -48.56 20.29 2.84
C ARG A 192 -49.16 19.07 3.51
N ASP A 193 -48.48 18.55 4.51
CA ASP A 193 -48.94 17.42 5.33
C ASP A 193 -48.83 17.77 6.82
N GLY A 194 -49.97 18.11 7.43
CA GLY A 194 -49.99 18.65 8.79
C GLY A 194 -49.22 19.97 8.92
N GLN A 195 -48.16 19.96 9.74
CA GLN A 195 -47.24 21.10 9.92
C GLN A 195 -45.99 21.00 9.02
N SER A 196 -45.83 19.92 8.28
CA SER A 196 -44.69 19.70 7.40
C SER A 196 -44.99 20.25 6.00
N GLU A 197 -43.99 20.87 5.39
CA GLU A 197 -44.01 21.35 4.02
C GLU A 197 -42.90 20.67 3.23
N TRP A 198 -43.27 19.99 2.14
CA TRP A 198 -42.36 19.21 1.32
C TRP A 198 -42.34 19.74 -0.12
N SER A 199 -41.18 19.64 -0.76
CA SER A 199 -41.09 19.84 -2.21
C SER A 199 -41.61 18.59 -2.93
N PRO A 200 -42.36 18.74 -4.04
CA PRO A 200 -42.87 17.60 -4.79
C PRO A 200 -41.73 16.73 -5.31
N THR A 201 -41.66 15.48 -4.87
CA THR A 201 -40.52 14.60 -5.12
C THR A 201 -40.98 13.23 -5.56
N ALA A 202 -40.33 12.64 -6.57
CA ALA A 202 -40.66 11.29 -7.01
C ALA A 202 -39.98 10.23 -6.13
N LEU A 203 -38.71 10.40 -5.80
CA LEU A 203 -37.97 9.42 -5.00
C LEU A 203 -37.15 10.11 -3.90
N HIS A 204 -37.41 9.76 -2.65
CA HIS A 204 -36.49 10.00 -1.55
C HIS A 204 -35.54 8.79 -1.46
N TRP A 205 -34.26 8.99 -1.82
CA TRP A 205 -33.25 7.93 -1.96
C TRP A 205 -32.07 8.12 -0.99
N GLN A 206 -32.37 8.09 0.30
CA GLN A 206 -31.38 8.19 1.36
C GLN A 206 -30.90 6.79 1.76
N VAL A 207 -29.76 6.37 1.21
CA VAL A 207 -29.30 4.97 1.25
C VAL A 207 -27.78 4.84 1.41
N ALA A 208 -27.31 3.61 1.65
CA ALA A 208 -25.88 3.25 1.76
C ALA A 208 -25.42 2.23 0.70
N GLN A 209 -24.36 1.45 0.97
CA GLN A 209 -23.81 0.45 0.04
C GLN A 209 -24.80 -0.68 -0.31
N ALA A 210 -24.48 -1.45 -1.36
CA ALA A 210 -25.32 -2.50 -1.94
C ALA A 210 -26.73 -2.02 -2.31
N THR A 211 -26.84 -0.78 -2.77
CA THR A 211 -28.10 -0.20 -3.21
C THR A 211 -28.02 0.24 -4.66
N SER A 212 -29.13 0.08 -5.39
CA SER A 212 -29.14 0.36 -6.81
C SER A 212 -30.47 0.84 -7.39
N LEU A 213 -30.35 1.74 -8.36
CA LEU A 213 -31.45 2.18 -9.23
C LEU A 213 -31.12 1.79 -10.68
N TYR A 214 -32.07 1.16 -11.37
CA TYR A 214 -31.94 0.77 -12.78
C TYR A 214 -33.21 1.02 -13.60
N ASN A 215 -33.06 1.55 -14.81
CA ASN A 215 -34.15 1.60 -15.80
C ASN A 215 -35.43 2.30 -15.29
N ILE A 216 -35.27 3.47 -14.66
CA ILE A 216 -36.39 4.28 -14.14
C ILE A 216 -36.58 5.52 -15.01
N HIS A 217 -37.83 5.85 -15.30
CA HIS A 217 -38.21 7.08 -16.00
C HIS A 217 -38.97 8.02 -15.07
N PHE A 218 -38.51 9.25 -14.94
CA PHE A 218 -39.11 10.30 -14.12
C PHE A 218 -39.83 11.31 -15.00
N ILE A 219 -41.12 11.52 -14.76
CA ILE A 219 -41.96 12.48 -15.48
C ILE A 219 -42.39 13.58 -14.53
N MET A 220 -41.97 14.80 -14.83
CA MET A 220 -42.23 16.00 -14.04
C MET A 220 -42.80 17.13 -14.91
N SER A 221 -43.38 18.12 -14.26
CA SER A 221 -43.96 19.30 -14.90
C SER A 221 -42.89 20.20 -15.52
N THR A 222 -43.16 20.75 -16.69
CA THR A 222 -42.36 21.81 -17.34
C THR A 222 -42.99 23.19 -17.19
N ALA A 223 -44.08 23.31 -16.41
CA ALA A 223 -44.75 24.58 -16.20
C ALA A 223 -43.79 25.61 -15.56
N PRO A 224 -43.83 26.90 -15.97
CA PRO A 224 -43.04 27.94 -15.33
C PRO A 224 -43.30 28.00 -13.82
N GLY A 225 -42.23 28.05 -13.03
CA GLY A 225 -42.31 28.08 -11.56
C GLY A 225 -42.66 26.73 -10.90
N ASN A 226 -42.60 25.61 -11.63
CA ASN A 226 -42.66 24.29 -11.01
C ASN A 226 -41.48 24.09 -10.04
N ASN A 227 -41.70 23.29 -8.99
CA ASN A 227 -40.69 22.99 -7.97
C ASN A 227 -40.49 21.47 -7.80
N GLN A 228 -40.74 20.69 -8.86
CA GLN A 228 -40.73 19.23 -8.79
C GLN A 228 -39.29 18.69 -8.88
N THR A 229 -39.01 17.64 -8.11
CA THR A 229 -37.71 16.97 -8.03
C THR A 229 -37.84 15.50 -8.37
N GLY A 230 -36.95 14.97 -9.22
CA GLY A 230 -36.92 13.55 -9.53
C GLY A 230 -36.44 12.75 -8.32
N ILE A 231 -35.15 12.87 -8.00
CA ILE A 231 -34.55 12.23 -6.82
C ILE A 231 -34.15 13.29 -5.80
N PHE A 232 -34.56 13.11 -4.56
CA PHE A 232 -34.05 13.83 -3.40
C PHE A 232 -33.21 12.87 -2.54
N MET A 233 -32.00 13.29 -2.21
CA MET A 233 -31.06 12.55 -1.38
C MET A 233 -30.26 13.56 -0.57
N GLU A 234 -30.53 13.67 0.72
CA GLU A 234 -29.92 14.67 1.60
C GLU A 234 -28.60 14.22 2.22
N ASN A 235 -28.40 12.90 2.33
CA ASN A 235 -27.19 12.25 2.84
C ASN A 235 -27.23 10.74 2.52
N GLY A 236 -26.19 10.01 2.95
CA GLY A 236 -26.05 8.57 2.74
C GLY A 236 -24.58 8.19 2.51
N SER A 237 -24.31 6.89 2.41
CA SER A 237 -22.98 6.33 2.07
C SER A 237 -23.11 5.37 0.89
N GLY A 238 -23.66 5.88 -0.22
CA GLY A 238 -23.94 5.06 -1.39
C GLY A 238 -22.68 4.63 -2.15
N GLY A 239 -22.81 3.86 -3.22
CA GLY A 239 -24.02 3.32 -3.84
C GLY A 239 -23.95 3.50 -5.35
N PHE A 240 -24.85 2.82 -6.08
CA PHE A 240 -24.81 2.78 -7.54
C PHE A 240 -26.12 3.25 -8.17
N ILE A 241 -26.05 4.08 -9.20
CA ILE A 241 -27.23 4.58 -9.94
C ILE A 241 -26.96 4.42 -11.43
N SER A 242 -27.87 3.78 -12.16
CA SER A 242 -27.72 3.72 -13.62
C SER A 242 -29.00 3.66 -14.42
N ASP A 243 -28.88 3.96 -15.71
CA ASP A 243 -29.93 3.79 -16.71
C ASP A 243 -31.21 4.56 -16.38
N LEU A 244 -31.07 5.82 -15.95
CA LEU A 244 -32.21 6.66 -15.56
C LEU A 244 -32.49 7.75 -16.60
N THR A 245 -33.76 8.12 -16.73
CA THR A 245 -34.21 9.17 -17.65
C THR A 245 -35.13 10.14 -16.92
N PHE A 246 -34.89 11.44 -17.08
CA PHE A 246 -35.61 12.51 -16.38
C PHE A 246 -36.17 13.52 -17.37
N PHE A 247 -37.48 13.76 -17.31
CA PHE A 247 -38.16 14.76 -18.14
C PHE A 247 -38.86 15.82 -17.29
N GLY A 248 -38.58 17.10 -17.56
CA GLY A 248 -39.16 18.24 -16.84
C GLY A 248 -38.65 18.38 -15.41
N GLY A 249 -39.27 19.26 -14.62
CA GLY A 249 -38.94 19.49 -13.21
C GLY A 249 -38.00 20.68 -12.96
N GLN A 250 -37.94 21.08 -11.69
CA GLN A 250 -36.96 22.05 -11.20
C GLN A 250 -35.58 21.39 -11.11
N TYR A 251 -35.55 20.19 -10.52
CA TYR A 251 -34.35 19.37 -10.37
C TYR A 251 -34.59 17.96 -10.92
N GLY A 252 -33.69 17.47 -11.77
CA GLY A 252 -33.66 16.04 -12.07
C GLY A 252 -33.25 15.26 -10.83
N MET A 253 -32.10 15.62 -10.27
CA MET A 253 -31.61 15.13 -8.99
C MET A 253 -31.23 16.30 -8.09
N ARG A 254 -31.60 16.23 -6.81
CA ARG A 254 -31.17 17.11 -5.75
C ARG A 254 -30.51 16.25 -4.66
N CYS A 255 -29.19 16.17 -4.67
CA CYS A 255 -28.49 15.07 -4.02
C CYS A 255 -27.23 15.45 -3.23
N GLY A 256 -26.99 14.78 -2.12
CA GLY A 256 -25.76 14.82 -1.36
C GLY A 256 -25.57 13.52 -0.58
N ALA A 257 -24.34 13.04 -0.53
CA ALA A 257 -23.94 11.79 0.10
C ALA A 257 -22.42 11.78 0.27
N GLN A 258 -21.88 10.87 1.07
CA GLN A 258 -20.43 10.71 1.19
C GLN A 258 -19.80 10.45 -0.19
N GLN A 259 -20.29 9.44 -0.89
CA GLN A 259 -19.88 9.10 -2.24
C GLN A 259 -21.00 8.40 -3.02
N PHE A 260 -20.92 8.43 -4.35
CA PHE A 260 -21.78 7.64 -5.24
C PHE A 260 -21.15 7.47 -6.64
N THR A 261 -21.46 6.36 -7.31
CA THR A 261 -21.24 6.22 -8.75
C THR A 261 -22.57 6.30 -9.48
N ALA A 262 -22.65 7.20 -10.45
CA ALA A 262 -23.82 7.37 -11.30
C ALA A 262 -23.42 7.29 -12.77
N ARG A 263 -24.07 6.40 -13.54
CA ARG A 263 -23.81 6.26 -14.98
C ARG A 263 -25.06 6.22 -15.85
N ASP A 264 -24.93 6.61 -17.12
CA ASP A 264 -25.99 6.50 -18.12
C ASP A 264 -27.31 7.17 -17.67
N LEU A 265 -27.19 8.45 -17.28
CA LEU A 265 -28.32 9.26 -16.85
C LEU A 265 -28.65 10.31 -17.90
N HIS A 266 -29.93 10.40 -18.27
CA HIS A 266 -30.42 11.31 -19.30
C HIS A 266 -31.36 12.34 -18.71
N PHE A 267 -31.03 13.63 -18.86
CA PHE A 267 -31.81 14.75 -18.36
C PHE A 267 -32.30 15.59 -19.54
N THR A 268 -33.60 15.88 -19.57
CA THR A 268 -34.21 16.73 -20.59
C THR A 268 -35.20 17.72 -19.99
N SER A 269 -34.98 19.00 -20.28
CA SER A 269 -35.89 20.10 -19.93
C SER A 269 -36.12 20.36 -18.43
N GLN A 270 -35.13 20.04 -17.60
CA GLN A 270 -35.07 20.54 -16.22
C GLN A 270 -34.64 22.02 -16.19
N ILE A 271 -34.95 22.73 -15.11
CA ILE A 271 -34.24 24.00 -14.83
C ILE A 271 -32.77 23.68 -14.51
N THR A 272 -32.53 22.83 -13.52
CA THR A 272 -31.19 22.30 -13.20
C THR A 272 -31.23 20.79 -13.27
N ALA A 273 -30.38 20.16 -14.08
CA ALA A 273 -30.39 18.69 -14.20
C ALA A 273 -29.97 18.03 -12.89
N ILE A 274 -28.84 18.44 -12.31
CA ILE A 274 -28.30 17.94 -11.05
C ILE A 274 -27.98 19.12 -10.14
N GLN A 275 -28.59 19.18 -8.96
CA GLN A 275 -28.21 20.10 -7.88
C GLN A 275 -27.55 19.29 -6.77
N MET A 276 -26.29 19.58 -6.52
CA MET A 276 -25.55 18.93 -5.46
C MET A 276 -25.66 19.71 -4.15
N ILE A 277 -25.98 19.01 -3.07
CA ILE A 277 -26.11 19.57 -1.73
C ILE A 277 -24.73 19.55 -1.04
N TRP A 278 -24.06 18.40 -1.02
CA TRP A 278 -22.72 18.17 -0.48
C TRP A 278 -22.18 16.81 -0.97
N ASP A 279 -20.87 16.63 -0.98
CA ASP A 279 -20.25 15.30 -1.12
C ASP A 279 -18.85 15.20 -0.52
N TRP A 280 -18.27 14.00 -0.54
CA TRP A 280 -16.82 13.82 -0.47
C TRP A 280 -16.24 13.54 -1.85
N THR A 281 -16.86 12.63 -2.62
CA THR A 281 -16.50 12.39 -4.02
C THR A 281 -17.64 11.73 -4.81
N TRP A 282 -17.91 12.18 -6.04
CA TRP A 282 -18.90 11.56 -6.91
C TRP A 282 -18.34 11.34 -8.32
N THR A 283 -18.54 10.14 -8.88
CA THR A 283 -18.24 9.84 -10.28
C THR A 283 -19.50 9.81 -11.13
N TRP A 284 -19.56 10.71 -12.11
CA TRP A 284 -20.63 10.92 -13.07
C TRP A 284 -20.15 10.47 -14.45
N LYS A 285 -20.66 9.34 -14.92
CA LYS A 285 -20.25 8.70 -16.19
C LYS A 285 -21.39 8.71 -17.20
N ASN A 286 -21.13 9.00 -18.47
CA ASN A 286 -22.17 8.98 -19.51
C ASN A 286 -23.42 9.78 -19.08
N ILE A 287 -23.23 11.00 -18.61
CA ILE A 287 -24.33 11.89 -18.27
C ILE A 287 -24.71 12.67 -19.53
N TYR A 288 -25.97 12.59 -19.92
CA TYR A 288 -26.50 13.24 -21.10
C TYR A 288 -27.51 14.31 -20.69
N ILE A 289 -27.18 15.59 -20.86
CA ILE A 289 -28.03 16.71 -20.45
C ILE A 289 -28.41 17.53 -21.68
N TYR A 290 -29.72 17.65 -21.90
CA TYR A 290 -30.31 18.35 -23.04
C TYR A 290 -31.27 19.44 -22.59
N SER A 291 -31.14 20.64 -23.17
CA SER A 291 -32.10 21.74 -23.01
C SER A 291 -32.43 22.07 -21.55
N CYS A 292 -31.43 22.01 -20.67
CA CYS A 292 -31.52 22.44 -19.28
C CYS A 292 -30.88 23.82 -19.12
N TRP A 293 -31.29 24.62 -18.12
CA TRP A 293 -30.62 25.91 -17.87
C TRP A 293 -29.23 25.74 -17.26
N VAL A 294 -29.13 24.85 -16.26
CA VAL A 294 -27.87 24.44 -15.64
C VAL A 294 -27.76 22.92 -15.71
N GLY A 295 -26.58 22.42 -16.08
CA GLY A 295 -26.29 20.99 -16.03
C GLY A 295 -26.10 20.51 -14.59
N ILE A 296 -24.91 20.73 -14.04
CA ILE A 296 -24.55 20.35 -12.68
C ILE A 296 -24.30 21.61 -11.85
N ASP A 297 -25.10 21.82 -10.81
CA ASP A 297 -24.93 22.89 -9.86
C ASP A 297 -24.25 22.37 -8.58
N VAL A 298 -22.99 22.76 -8.38
CA VAL A 298 -22.18 22.47 -7.18
C VAL A 298 -21.97 23.74 -6.33
N THR A 299 -22.96 24.63 -6.32
CA THR A 299 -22.96 25.84 -5.49
C THR A 299 -23.60 25.63 -4.12
N GLY A 300 -24.08 24.42 -3.83
CA GLY A 300 -24.79 24.08 -2.59
C GLY A 300 -24.08 24.55 -1.32
N ASP A 301 -24.89 24.97 -0.34
CA ASP A 301 -24.44 25.55 0.94
C ASP A 301 -23.71 24.54 1.85
N GLY A 302 -23.62 23.27 1.43
CA GLY A 302 -22.96 22.19 2.14
C GLY A 302 -23.87 21.39 3.09
N SER A 303 -23.30 20.41 3.79
CA SER A 303 -24.01 19.63 4.81
C SER A 303 -24.29 20.45 6.07
N ALA A 304 -25.11 19.91 6.99
CA ALA A 304 -25.40 20.54 8.28
C ALA A 304 -24.14 20.86 9.13
N ASN A 305 -23.01 20.21 8.84
CA ASN A 305 -21.72 20.43 9.51
C ASN A 305 -20.77 21.34 8.72
N GLY A 306 -21.25 21.99 7.65
CA GLY A 306 -20.46 22.87 6.79
C GLY A 306 -19.55 22.15 5.79
N GLN A 307 -19.81 20.87 5.47
CA GLN A 307 -19.08 20.14 4.43
C GLN A 307 -19.50 20.64 3.04
N PRO A 308 -18.60 21.20 2.21
CA PRO A 308 -18.95 21.59 0.84
C PRO A 308 -19.11 20.37 -0.08
N ILE A 309 -19.44 20.60 -1.35
CA ILE A 309 -19.18 19.63 -2.42
C ILE A 309 -17.66 19.59 -2.62
N ALA A 310 -17.01 18.50 -2.18
CA ALA A 310 -15.56 18.38 -2.18
C ALA A 310 -15.02 18.02 -3.56
N SER A 311 -15.59 17.01 -4.24
CA SER A 311 -15.05 16.58 -5.53
C SER A 311 -16.06 15.90 -6.45
N ILE A 312 -16.12 16.34 -7.71
CA ILE A 312 -16.86 15.65 -8.76
C ILE A 312 -15.97 15.25 -9.92
N THR A 313 -16.24 14.09 -10.50
CA THR A 313 -15.65 13.60 -11.73
C THR A 313 -16.71 13.43 -12.79
N VAL A 314 -16.58 14.11 -13.93
CA VAL A 314 -17.49 14.04 -15.08
C VAL A 314 -16.76 13.37 -16.24
N LEU A 315 -17.20 12.16 -16.59
CA LEU A 315 -16.50 11.24 -17.49
C LEU A 315 -17.40 10.82 -18.66
N ASP A 316 -16.87 10.88 -19.89
CA ASP A 316 -17.52 10.40 -21.12
C ASP A 316 -18.95 10.97 -21.35
N SER A 317 -19.18 12.20 -20.90
CA SER A 317 -20.50 12.83 -20.80
C SER A 317 -20.81 13.77 -21.96
N PHE A 318 -22.05 14.27 -22.01
CA PHE A 318 -22.56 15.07 -23.12
C PHE A 318 -23.51 16.17 -22.62
N PHE A 319 -23.26 17.42 -23.02
CA PHE A 319 -24.11 18.57 -22.71
C PHE A 319 -24.49 19.29 -24.01
N ALA A 320 -25.80 19.42 -24.28
CA ALA A 320 -26.31 20.14 -25.45
C ALA A 320 -27.39 21.16 -25.14
N SER A 321 -27.22 22.37 -25.68
CA SER A 321 -28.11 23.51 -25.45
C SER A 321 -28.33 23.76 -23.95
N VAL A 322 -27.21 23.74 -23.21
CA VAL A 322 -27.14 24.00 -21.77
C VAL A 322 -26.32 25.27 -21.56
N PRO A 323 -26.94 26.43 -21.24
CA PRO A 323 -26.22 27.68 -21.10
C PRO A 323 -25.01 27.62 -20.14
N ILE A 324 -25.14 26.86 -19.04
CA ILE A 324 -24.08 26.59 -18.07
C ILE A 324 -24.00 25.09 -17.78
N ALA A 325 -22.94 24.41 -18.25
CA ALA A 325 -22.80 22.97 -18.03
C ALA A 325 -22.53 22.65 -16.54
N ILE A 326 -21.62 23.38 -15.90
CA ILE A 326 -21.29 23.25 -14.47
C ILE A 326 -21.25 24.64 -13.82
N LEU A 327 -22.06 24.84 -12.79
CA LEU A 327 -22.09 26.04 -11.96
C LEU A 327 -21.39 25.74 -10.63
N THR A 328 -20.40 26.54 -10.24
CA THR A 328 -19.60 26.29 -9.02
C THR A 328 -19.38 27.55 -8.18
N SER A 329 -19.27 27.36 -6.86
CA SER A 329 -18.79 28.41 -5.93
C SER A 329 -17.28 28.66 -6.08
N GLY A 330 -16.56 27.71 -6.68
CA GLY A 330 -15.10 27.71 -6.83
C GLY A 330 -14.35 26.97 -5.71
N GLN A 331 -15.05 26.23 -4.84
CA GLN A 331 -14.44 25.40 -3.79
C GLN A 331 -14.33 23.91 -4.16
N THR A 332 -15.17 23.45 -5.09
CA THR A 332 -15.22 22.04 -5.52
C THR A 332 -14.07 21.68 -6.44
N ASN A 333 -13.42 20.55 -6.17
CA ASN A 333 -12.48 19.94 -7.10
C ASN A 333 -13.26 19.30 -8.26
N ILE A 334 -13.00 19.73 -9.50
CA ILE A 334 -13.74 19.24 -10.67
C ILE A 334 -12.76 18.59 -11.64
N GLN A 335 -13.05 17.35 -12.02
CA GLN A 335 -12.43 16.64 -13.13
C GLN A 335 -13.44 16.50 -14.27
N ILE A 336 -13.05 16.86 -15.49
CA ILE A 336 -13.83 16.64 -16.72
C ILE A 336 -12.96 15.83 -17.67
N ASP A 337 -13.46 14.72 -18.19
CA ASP A 337 -12.72 13.85 -19.10
C ASP A 337 -13.64 13.33 -20.21
N ASN A 338 -13.20 13.46 -21.46
CA ASN A 338 -13.92 13.08 -22.67
C ASN A 338 -15.41 13.54 -22.69
N THR A 339 -15.65 14.81 -22.39
CA THR A 339 -17.01 15.37 -22.32
C THR A 339 -17.31 16.24 -23.54
N GLU A 340 -18.34 15.89 -24.29
CA GLU A 340 -18.78 16.65 -25.45
C GLU A 340 -19.73 17.79 -25.05
N ILE A 341 -19.47 18.96 -25.61
CA ILE A 341 -20.18 20.21 -25.36
C ILE A 341 -20.70 20.74 -26.69
N ILE A 342 -22.01 20.96 -26.78
CA ILE A 342 -22.68 21.54 -27.95
C ILE A 342 -23.58 22.68 -27.47
N ASP A 343 -23.46 23.86 -28.07
CA ASP A 343 -24.33 25.01 -27.80
C ASP A 343 -24.41 25.36 -26.30
N CYS A 344 -23.28 25.23 -25.60
CA CYS A 344 -23.15 25.67 -24.21
C CYS A 344 -22.25 26.90 -24.18
N ASN A 345 -22.65 27.98 -23.50
CA ASN A 345 -21.84 29.20 -23.44
C ASN A 345 -20.72 29.10 -22.41
N ILE A 346 -20.98 28.38 -21.31
CA ILE A 346 -20.10 28.25 -20.15
C ILE A 346 -20.02 26.77 -19.81
N VAL A 347 -18.83 26.17 -19.83
CA VAL A 347 -18.64 24.80 -19.30
C VAL A 347 -18.54 24.86 -17.78
N VAL A 348 -17.70 25.76 -17.25
CA VAL A 348 -17.58 25.97 -15.81
C VAL A 348 -17.65 27.46 -15.52
N GLY A 349 -18.55 27.89 -14.62
CA GLY A 349 -18.72 29.30 -14.25
C GLY A 349 -19.24 29.52 -12.85
N LYS A 350 -19.20 30.78 -12.40
CA LYS A 350 -19.70 31.20 -11.07
C LYS A 350 -21.05 31.93 -11.15
N PRO A 351 -21.91 31.85 -10.13
CA PRO A 351 -23.16 32.59 -10.06
C PRO A 351 -22.96 34.10 -10.28
N GLY A 352 -23.57 34.66 -11.32
CA GLY A 352 -23.45 36.09 -11.66
C GLY A 352 -22.02 36.59 -11.90
N GLY A 353 -21.06 35.69 -12.06
CA GLY A 353 -19.63 35.96 -12.00
C GLY A 353 -18.87 35.52 -13.25
N PRO A 354 -17.53 35.33 -13.14
CA PRO A 354 -16.71 35.00 -14.29
C PRO A 354 -16.90 33.57 -14.79
N THR A 355 -16.70 33.39 -16.09
CA THR A 355 -16.49 32.09 -16.74
C THR A 355 -15.11 31.55 -16.37
N ILE A 356 -15.03 30.32 -15.89
CA ILE A 356 -13.77 29.61 -15.55
C ILE A 356 -13.30 28.79 -16.76
N LEU A 357 -14.22 28.05 -17.39
CA LEU A 357 -13.98 27.29 -18.61
C LEU A 357 -15.02 27.68 -19.66
N ALA A 358 -14.57 28.31 -20.75
CA ALA A 358 -15.43 28.76 -21.83
C ALA A 358 -16.15 27.59 -22.54
N GLY A 359 -17.35 27.85 -23.03
CA GLY A 359 -18.14 26.92 -23.83
C GLY A 359 -17.78 26.90 -25.32
N GLY A 360 -18.80 26.71 -26.15
CA GLY A 360 -18.74 26.49 -27.59
C GLY A 360 -19.14 25.07 -27.99
N ASN A 361 -18.75 24.66 -29.20
CA ASN A 361 -18.94 23.30 -29.69
C ASN A 361 -17.58 22.59 -29.71
N ARG A 362 -17.35 21.67 -28.78
CA ARG A 362 -16.06 20.96 -28.64
C ARG A 362 -16.15 19.75 -27.72
N ILE A 363 -15.15 18.89 -27.80
CA ILE A 363 -14.92 17.82 -26.83
C ILE A 363 -13.84 18.29 -25.85
N ILE A 364 -14.16 18.28 -24.55
CA ILE A 364 -13.20 18.46 -23.47
C ILE A 364 -12.51 17.12 -23.23
N GLN A 365 -11.31 16.97 -23.77
CA GLN A 365 -10.53 15.73 -23.64
C GLN A 365 -10.13 15.46 -22.19
N SER A 366 -9.57 16.45 -21.52
CA SER A 366 -9.31 16.43 -20.08
C SER A 366 -9.21 17.86 -19.55
N TRP A 367 -9.76 18.12 -18.37
CA TRP A 367 -9.67 19.41 -17.69
C TRP A 367 -9.88 19.23 -16.20
N VAL A 368 -9.12 19.95 -15.39
CA VAL A 368 -9.16 19.84 -13.92
C VAL A 368 -9.15 21.21 -13.26
N THR A 369 -9.72 21.29 -12.06
CA THR A 369 -9.49 22.39 -11.12
C THR A 369 -9.36 21.85 -9.69
N GLY A 370 -8.36 22.34 -8.95
CA GLY A 370 -8.04 21.94 -7.58
C GLY A 370 -6.59 21.50 -7.41
N ARG A 371 -6.30 20.66 -6.40
CA ARG A 371 -4.95 20.16 -6.08
C ARG A 371 -4.50 19.09 -7.08
N VAL A 372 -3.36 19.30 -7.74
CA VAL A 372 -2.78 18.37 -8.72
C VAL A 372 -1.34 18.03 -8.33
N TYR A 373 -0.98 16.75 -8.45
CA TYR A 373 0.37 16.22 -8.30
C TYR A 373 0.82 15.56 -9.60
N ASP A 374 1.99 15.91 -10.11
CA ASP A 374 2.56 15.33 -11.34
C ASP A 374 4.08 15.11 -11.22
N SER A 375 4.71 14.65 -12.30
CA SER A 375 6.15 14.34 -12.32
C SER A 375 7.06 15.56 -12.25
N TYR A 376 6.53 16.78 -12.44
CA TYR A 376 7.27 18.04 -12.37
C TYR A 376 7.09 18.74 -11.03
N ASP A 377 5.94 18.52 -10.39
CA ASP A 377 5.61 19.02 -9.07
C ASP A 377 5.10 17.89 -8.17
N SER A 378 6.04 17.22 -7.50
CA SER A 378 5.76 16.17 -6.53
C SER A 378 5.25 16.71 -5.19
N THR A 379 5.30 18.02 -4.96
CA THR A 379 4.75 18.68 -3.76
C THR A 379 3.28 19.09 -3.92
N GLY A 380 2.83 19.15 -5.17
CA GLY A 380 1.47 19.43 -5.57
C GLY A 380 1.10 20.90 -5.48
N SER A 381 0.27 21.36 -6.41
CA SER A 381 -0.15 22.75 -6.50
C SER A 381 -1.61 22.89 -6.91
N SER A 382 -2.21 24.03 -6.55
CA SER A 382 -3.53 24.41 -7.06
C SER A 382 -3.42 24.73 -8.53
N PHE A 383 -4.14 23.98 -9.36
CA PHE A 383 -4.10 24.08 -10.80
C PHE A 383 -5.51 24.22 -11.37
N THR A 384 -5.64 24.89 -12.52
CA THR A 384 -6.89 24.99 -13.27
C THR A 384 -6.57 25.00 -14.76
N GLY A 385 -7.00 23.98 -15.49
CA GLY A 385 -6.64 23.84 -16.90
C GLY A 385 -6.60 22.39 -17.37
N VAL A 386 -5.96 22.17 -18.52
CA VAL A 386 -5.70 20.83 -19.04
C VAL A 386 -4.52 20.24 -18.28
N PRO A 387 -4.65 19.07 -17.62
CA PRO A 387 -3.54 18.46 -16.91
C PRO A 387 -2.43 18.11 -17.90
N LYS A 388 -1.18 18.09 -17.44
CA LYS A 388 -0.03 17.86 -18.30
C LYS A 388 -0.08 16.52 -19.03
N TYR A 389 -0.57 15.50 -18.33
CA TYR A 389 -0.77 14.18 -18.88
C TYR A 389 -2.26 13.89 -19.02
N ILE A 390 -2.65 13.57 -20.25
CA ILE A 390 -3.97 13.04 -20.56
C ILE A 390 -3.84 11.51 -20.56
N PRO A 391 -4.71 10.77 -19.84
CA PRO A 391 -4.64 9.32 -19.77
C PRO A 391 -4.67 8.68 -21.17
N PRO A 392 -3.64 7.91 -21.57
CA PRO A 392 -3.68 7.13 -22.79
C PRO A 392 -4.52 5.87 -22.52
N LYS A 393 -5.85 6.02 -22.52
CA LYS A 393 -6.79 4.95 -22.15
C LYS A 393 -6.59 3.72 -23.04
N SER A 394 -6.52 2.55 -22.41
CA SER A 394 -6.22 1.30 -23.12
C SER A 394 -7.41 0.88 -23.98
N ALA A 395 -7.18 0.56 -25.26
CA ALA A 395 -8.25 0.29 -26.22
C ALA A 395 -9.21 -0.82 -25.80
N GLY A 396 -8.72 -1.85 -25.08
CA GLY A 396 -9.56 -2.93 -24.57
C GLY A 396 -10.55 -2.50 -23.47
N LEU A 397 -10.29 -1.37 -22.80
CA LEU A 397 -11.17 -0.77 -21.80
C LEU A 397 -12.27 0.11 -22.40
N LEU A 398 -12.19 0.41 -23.71
CA LEU A 398 -13.06 1.36 -24.38
C LEU A 398 -14.09 0.67 -25.27
N ASP A 399 -15.26 1.27 -25.38
CA ASP A 399 -16.26 0.92 -26.38
C ASP A 399 -15.87 1.46 -27.79
N PRO A 400 -16.61 1.13 -28.86
CA PRO A 400 -16.31 1.61 -30.22
C PRO A 400 -16.35 3.14 -30.39
N SER A 401 -16.95 3.88 -29.46
CA SER A 401 -16.99 5.34 -29.44
C SER A 401 -15.81 5.97 -28.69
N GLY A 402 -14.91 5.15 -28.12
CA GLY A 402 -13.74 5.60 -27.37
C GLY A 402 -14.04 5.97 -25.92
N LYS A 403 -15.23 5.67 -25.40
CA LYS A 403 -15.63 5.87 -23.99
C LYS A 403 -15.28 4.63 -23.18
N PHE A 404 -15.05 4.74 -21.88
CA PHE A 404 -14.92 3.55 -21.04
C PHE A 404 -16.18 2.69 -21.15
N PHE A 405 -15.97 1.40 -21.42
CA PHE A 405 -17.04 0.44 -21.64
C PHE A 405 -17.93 0.30 -20.40
N VAL A 406 -19.23 0.27 -20.65
CA VAL A 406 -20.29 0.06 -19.65
C VAL A 406 -21.25 -1.01 -20.17
N ARG A 407 -21.84 -1.75 -19.23
CA ARG A 407 -22.85 -2.76 -19.52
C ARG A 407 -23.86 -2.79 -18.38
N SER A 408 -25.10 -2.42 -18.70
CA SER A 408 -26.23 -2.54 -17.79
C SER A 408 -26.52 -3.98 -17.37
N LYS A 409 -27.03 -4.13 -16.16
CA LYS A 409 -27.48 -5.39 -15.58
C LYS A 409 -28.51 -6.08 -16.50
N PRO A 410 -28.25 -7.30 -17.01
CA PRO A 410 -29.21 -8.02 -17.84
C PRO A 410 -30.42 -8.51 -17.04
N GLN A 411 -31.63 -8.20 -17.51
CA GLN A 411 -32.86 -8.62 -16.82
C GLN A 411 -33.54 -9.84 -17.45
N TYR A 412 -33.08 -10.23 -18.64
CA TYR A 412 -33.57 -11.38 -19.40
C TYR A 412 -35.07 -11.32 -19.69
N GLU A 413 -35.58 -10.10 -19.87
CA GLU A 413 -36.99 -9.76 -20.02
C GLU A 413 -37.67 -10.47 -21.21
N GLY A 414 -36.92 -10.76 -22.28
CA GLY A 414 -37.39 -11.48 -23.45
C GLY A 414 -37.41 -13.01 -23.32
N LEU A 415 -36.98 -13.58 -22.19
CA LEU A 415 -36.95 -15.03 -21.98
C LEU A 415 -38.17 -15.50 -21.18
N ALA A 416 -38.65 -16.70 -21.49
CA ALA A 416 -39.67 -17.39 -20.70
C ALA A 416 -39.05 -18.10 -19.48
N ALA A 417 -39.87 -18.42 -18.47
CA ALA A 417 -39.44 -19.18 -17.29
C ALA A 417 -38.78 -20.54 -17.63
N GLY A 418 -39.17 -21.16 -18.75
CA GLY A 418 -38.54 -22.38 -19.28
C GLY A 418 -37.07 -22.21 -19.71
N SER A 419 -36.57 -20.98 -19.83
CA SER A 419 -35.15 -20.70 -20.08
C SER A 419 -34.31 -20.67 -18.79
N PHE A 420 -34.94 -20.87 -17.62
CA PHE A 420 -34.29 -20.86 -16.33
C PHE A 420 -34.23 -22.26 -15.73
N TYR A 421 -33.16 -22.57 -15.01
CA TYR A 421 -32.95 -23.79 -14.27
C TYR A 421 -32.90 -23.46 -12.78
N ASN A 422 -33.96 -23.80 -12.05
CA ASN A 422 -34.04 -23.53 -10.61
C ASN A 422 -33.16 -24.52 -9.84
N VAL A 423 -32.22 -24.05 -9.01
CA VAL A 423 -31.32 -24.92 -8.24
C VAL A 423 -32.05 -25.91 -7.33
N LYS A 424 -33.25 -25.56 -6.85
CA LYS A 424 -34.07 -26.47 -6.04
C LYS A 424 -34.51 -27.71 -6.80
N SER A 425 -34.62 -27.63 -8.13
CA SER A 425 -34.92 -28.80 -8.98
C SER A 425 -33.78 -29.83 -9.03
N ALA A 426 -32.55 -29.43 -8.68
CA ALA A 426 -31.41 -30.32 -8.51
C ALA A 426 -31.23 -30.81 -7.04
N GLY A 427 -32.16 -30.46 -6.15
CA GLY A 427 -32.16 -30.89 -4.75
C GLY A 427 -31.59 -29.87 -3.75
N ALA A 428 -31.23 -28.65 -4.19
CA ALA A 428 -30.77 -27.62 -3.27
C ALA A 428 -31.94 -27.14 -2.39
N GLN A 429 -31.72 -27.00 -1.09
CA GLN A 429 -32.76 -26.65 -0.13
C GLN A 429 -32.81 -25.14 0.12
N GLY A 430 -31.65 -24.51 0.29
CA GLY A 430 -31.52 -23.09 0.60
C GLY A 430 -32.07 -22.73 1.98
N ASP A 431 -31.97 -23.64 2.94
CA ASP A 431 -32.56 -23.54 4.28
C ASP A 431 -31.57 -23.12 5.38
N GLY A 432 -30.32 -22.83 5.01
CA GLY A 432 -29.25 -22.47 5.94
C GLY A 432 -28.78 -23.61 6.84
N GLN A 433 -29.17 -24.86 6.59
CA GLN A 433 -28.84 -26.00 7.45
C GLN A 433 -28.25 -27.16 6.65
N ASN A 434 -28.90 -27.55 5.56
CA ASN A 434 -28.46 -28.66 4.74
C ASN A 434 -27.35 -28.24 3.78
N ASP A 435 -26.39 -29.16 3.56
CA ASP A 435 -25.31 -28.96 2.61
C ASP A 435 -25.83 -29.07 1.17
N ASP A 436 -25.82 -27.94 0.47
CA ASP A 436 -26.28 -27.77 -0.90
C ASP A 436 -25.17 -27.89 -1.95
N THR A 437 -23.92 -28.18 -1.54
CA THR A 437 -22.72 -28.20 -2.41
C THR A 437 -22.90 -29.07 -3.65
N ALA A 438 -23.35 -30.31 -3.45
CA ALA A 438 -23.52 -31.26 -4.55
C ALA A 438 -24.70 -30.86 -5.47
N ALA A 439 -25.80 -30.38 -4.89
CA ALA A 439 -26.99 -29.99 -5.63
C ALA A 439 -26.74 -28.75 -6.50
N ILE A 440 -26.04 -27.74 -5.98
CA ILE A 440 -25.65 -26.55 -6.73
C ILE A 440 -24.73 -26.90 -7.89
N ASN A 441 -23.67 -27.67 -7.63
CA ASN A 441 -22.76 -28.12 -8.68
C ASN A 441 -23.48 -28.96 -9.76
N ASN A 442 -24.45 -29.78 -9.37
CA ASN A 442 -25.30 -30.51 -10.31
C ASN A 442 -26.18 -29.57 -11.14
N ALA A 443 -26.78 -28.55 -10.53
CA ALA A 443 -27.58 -27.55 -11.24
C ALA A 443 -26.76 -26.78 -12.28
N LEU A 444 -25.57 -26.29 -11.89
CA LEU A 444 -24.66 -25.56 -12.78
C LEU A 444 -24.23 -26.40 -13.99
N ARG A 445 -23.93 -27.69 -13.78
CA ARG A 445 -23.61 -28.62 -14.88
C ARG A 445 -24.81 -28.95 -15.76
N SER A 446 -26.00 -29.11 -15.16
CA SER A 446 -27.20 -29.59 -15.85
C SER A 446 -27.99 -28.47 -16.55
N ALA A 447 -27.66 -27.21 -16.31
CA ALA A 447 -28.37 -26.06 -16.87
C ALA A 447 -28.38 -26.06 -18.40
N GLY A 448 -27.34 -26.61 -19.06
CA GLY A 448 -27.34 -26.82 -20.51
C GLY A 448 -27.56 -25.55 -21.33
N GLY A 449 -27.03 -24.40 -20.86
CA GLY A 449 -27.23 -23.08 -21.48
C GLY A 449 -28.44 -22.29 -20.96
N ARG A 450 -29.25 -22.87 -20.07
CA ARG A 450 -30.30 -22.15 -19.31
C ARG A 450 -29.66 -21.28 -18.24
N ILE A 451 -30.38 -20.24 -17.83
CA ILE A 451 -29.98 -19.34 -16.74
C ILE A 451 -30.25 -20.05 -15.40
N VAL A 452 -29.25 -20.20 -14.56
CA VAL A 452 -29.39 -20.82 -13.25
C VAL A 452 -30.02 -19.82 -12.29
N PHE A 453 -31.20 -20.17 -11.78
CA PHE A 453 -31.95 -19.36 -10.85
C PHE A 453 -31.76 -19.90 -9.43
N PHE A 454 -31.30 -19.03 -8.53
CA PHE A 454 -31.28 -19.24 -7.09
C PHE A 454 -32.49 -18.52 -6.48
N PRO A 455 -33.56 -19.24 -6.11
CA PRO A 455 -34.62 -18.64 -5.29
C PRO A 455 -34.04 -18.17 -3.95
N ALA A 456 -34.73 -17.22 -3.31
CA ALA A 456 -34.34 -16.74 -1.98
C ALA A 456 -34.06 -17.90 -1.01
N GLY A 457 -32.96 -17.78 -0.27
CA GLY A 457 -32.49 -18.84 0.60
C GLY A 457 -31.04 -18.63 1.00
N ILE A 458 -30.61 -19.45 1.95
CA ILE A 458 -29.22 -19.55 2.39
C ILE A 458 -28.75 -20.96 2.05
N TYR A 459 -27.88 -21.07 1.07
CA TYR A 459 -27.37 -22.33 0.56
C TYR A 459 -26.03 -22.61 1.22
N LEU A 460 -26.05 -23.51 2.22
CA LEU A 460 -24.85 -23.88 2.95
C LEU A 460 -23.96 -24.76 2.06
N VAL A 461 -22.67 -24.45 1.98
CA VAL A 461 -21.71 -25.23 1.19
C VAL A 461 -20.52 -25.62 2.05
N THR A 462 -20.12 -26.89 1.96
CA THR A 462 -18.94 -27.45 2.66
C THR A 462 -17.81 -27.85 1.71
N GLY A 463 -17.88 -27.40 0.46
CA GLY A 463 -16.87 -27.61 -0.58
C GLY A 463 -16.96 -26.56 -1.68
N GLU A 464 -16.10 -26.68 -2.69
CA GLU A 464 -16.06 -25.77 -3.85
C GLU A 464 -17.34 -25.85 -4.70
N ILE A 465 -17.88 -24.69 -5.05
CA ILE A 465 -18.87 -24.48 -6.10
C ILE A 465 -18.13 -24.08 -7.37
N PHE A 466 -18.05 -24.99 -8.33
CA PHE A 466 -17.46 -24.71 -9.63
C PHE A 466 -18.53 -24.14 -10.57
N VAL A 467 -18.31 -22.91 -11.05
CA VAL A 467 -19.16 -22.23 -12.03
C VAL A 467 -18.55 -22.42 -13.42
N PRO A 468 -19.13 -23.27 -14.29
CA PRO A 468 -18.60 -23.51 -15.63
C PRO A 468 -18.71 -22.27 -16.53
N VAL A 469 -17.75 -22.08 -17.42
CA VAL A 469 -17.85 -21.06 -18.47
C VAL A 469 -19.10 -21.28 -19.33
N GLY A 470 -19.81 -20.18 -19.62
CA GLY A 470 -21.13 -20.17 -20.24
C GLY A 470 -22.28 -20.00 -19.25
N SER A 471 -22.00 -20.05 -17.94
CA SER A 471 -23.03 -19.90 -16.89
C SER A 471 -23.59 -18.47 -16.82
N LYS A 472 -24.90 -18.40 -16.62
CA LYS A 472 -25.63 -17.18 -16.27
C LYS A 472 -26.42 -17.48 -15.00
N ILE A 473 -26.23 -16.70 -13.95
CA ILE A 473 -26.75 -16.97 -12.61
C ILE A 473 -27.51 -15.75 -12.10
N VAL A 474 -28.71 -15.98 -11.56
CA VAL A 474 -29.57 -14.94 -10.98
C VAL A 474 -30.09 -15.39 -9.63
N GLY A 475 -29.88 -14.59 -8.60
CA GLY A 475 -30.54 -14.76 -7.30
C GLY A 475 -31.87 -14.01 -7.18
N GLN A 476 -32.61 -14.33 -6.13
CA GLN A 476 -33.83 -13.62 -5.74
C GLN A 476 -33.63 -13.04 -4.34
N SER A 477 -33.80 -11.71 -4.19
CA SER A 477 -33.63 -11.02 -2.91
C SER A 477 -32.28 -11.33 -2.25
N TRP A 478 -31.20 -11.22 -3.03
CA TRP A 478 -29.82 -11.52 -2.61
C TRP A 478 -29.66 -12.92 -1.99
N SER A 479 -29.89 -13.95 -2.81
CA SER A 479 -29.73 -15.35 -2.36
C SER A 479 -28.28 -15.61 -1.93
N GLN A 480 -28.10 -16.36 -0.84
CA GLN A 480 -26.80 -16.44 -0.17
C GLN A 480 -26.13 -17.80 -0.42
N ILE A 481 -24.87 -17.81 -0.85
CA ILE A 481 -24.01 -18.99 -0.82
C ILE A 481 -23.10 -18.84 0.40
N MET A 482 -23.21 -19.77 1.36
CA MET A 482 -22.60 -19.67 2.69
C MET A 482 -21.61 -20.81 2.91
N GLY A 483 -20.31 -20.51 2.87
CA GLY A 483 -19.25 -21.48 3.14
C GLY A 483 -19.11 -21.83 4.62
N THR A 484 -18.94 -23.10 4.94
CA THR A 484 -18.67 -23.55 6.32
C THR A 484 -17.95 -24.90 6.38
N GLY A 485 -17.48 -25.26 7.57
CA GLY A 485 -16.94 -26.58 7.86
C GLY A 485 -15.44 -26.73 7.56
N ALA A 486 -14.95 -27.94 7.80
CA ALA A 486 -13.51 -28.23 7.83
C ALA A 486 -12.78 -27.95 6.49
N TYR A 487 -13.49 -27.98 5.36
CA TYR A 487 -12.91 -27.67 4.05
C TYR A 487 -12.34 -26.25 3.97
N PHE A 488 -12.91 -25.30 4.71
CA PHE A 488 -12.51 -23.88 4.70
C PHE A 488 -11.78 -23.45 5.99
N ASN A 489 -11.46 -24.37 6.90
CA ASN A 489 -10.91 -24.02 8.21
C ASN A 489 -9.39 -24.30 8.34
N ASP A 490 -8.65 -24.18 7.24
CA ASP A 490 -7.19 -24.33 7.23
C ASP A 490 -6.52 -23.10 6.61
N ILE A 491 -5.90 -22.28 7.46
CA ILE A 491 -5.18 -21.06 7.04
C ILE A 491 -3.97 -21.39 6.16
N ASN A 492 -3.39 -22.58 6.31
CA ASN A 492 -2.19 -23.00 5.60
C ASN A 492 -2.49 -23.60 4.23
N ASN A 493 -3.76 -23.90 3.97
CA ASN A 493 -4.21 -24.47 2.73
C ASN A 493 -5.54 -23.83 2.30
N PRO A 494 -5.53 -22.52 1.98
CA PRO A 494 -6.74 -21.81 1.63
C PRO A 494 -7.50 -22.49 0.49
N LYS A 495 -8.82 -22.57 0.61
CA LYS A 495 -9.71 -23.23 -0.35
C LYS A 495 -10.72 -22.26 -0.94
N VAL A 496 -10.93 -22.41 -2.24
CA VAL A 496 -11.93 -21.64 -3.00
C VAL A 496 -13.33 -22.14 -2.68
N MET A 497 -14.22 -21.23 -2.31
CA MET A 497 -15.65 -21.49 -2.13
C MET A 497 -16.38 -21.42 -3.46
N VAL A 498 -16.21 -20.34 -4.25
CA VAL A 498 -16.79 -20.22 -5.59
C VAL A 498 -15.68 -20.04 -6.62
N LYS A 499 -15.52 -21.03 -7.50
CA LYS A 499 -14.52 -20.99 -8.57
C LYS A 499 -15.18 -20.69 -9.91
N VAL A 500 -14.90 -19.51 -10.47
CA VAL A 500 -15.53 -19.01 -11.70
C VAL A 500 -14.64 -19.31 -12.91
N GLY A 501 -14.91 -20.44 -13.55
CA GLY A 501 -14.08 -21.00 -14.62
C GLY A 501 -12.73 -21.51 -14.13
N ASN A 502 -11.99 -22.16 -15.01
CA ASN A 502 -10.58 -22.51 -14.79
C ASN A 502 -9.64 -21.46 -15.41
N PRO A 503 -8.41 -21.32 -14.89
CA PRO A 503 -7.40 -20.48 -15.51
C PRO A 503 -7.22 -20.79 -17.01
N GLY A 504 -7.27 -19.76 -17.84
CA GLY A 504 -7.13 -19.87 -19.30
C GLY A 504 -8.42 -20.13 -20.06
N GLU A 505 -9.54 -20.41 -19.39
CA GLU A 505 -10.83 -20.52 -20.05
C GLU A 505 -11.35 -19.14 -20.46
N SER A 506 -12.06 -19.09 -21.60
CA SER A 506 -12.68 -17.87 -22.11
C SER A 506 -14.12 -18.10 -22.54
N GLY A 507 -15.01 -17.17 -22.17
CA GLY A 507 -16.43 -17.26 -22.50
C GLY A 507 -17.28 -16.23 -21.76
N ILE A 508 -18.54 -16.59 -21.59
CA ILE A 508 -19.56 -15.77 -20.92
C ILE A 508 -19.70 -16.25 -19.48
N ILE A 509 -19.71 -15.32 -18.53
CA ILE A 509 -20.17 -15.51 -17.15
C ILE A 509 -21.02 -14.29 -16.78
N GLU A 510 -22.23 -14.51 -16.31
CA GLU A 510 -23.10 -13.44 -15.79
C GLU A 510 -23.58 -13.85 -14.39
N ILE A 511 -23.29 -13.05 -13.36
CA ILE A 511 -23.71 -13.32 -11.97
C ILE A 511 -24.47 -12.11 -11.44
N GLN A 512 -25.66 -12.31 -10.88
CA GLN A 512 -26.41 -11.21 -10.29
C GLN A 512 -27.28 -11.58 -9.08
N ASP A 513 -27.54 -10.58 -8.22
CA ASP A 513 -28.46 -10.67 -7.08
C ASP A 513 -28.09 -11.77 -6.07
N LEU A 514 -26.79 -11.94 -5.76
CA LEU A 514 -26.27 -12.92 -4.80
C LEU A 514 -25.50 -12.29 -3.64
N ILE A 515 -25.39 -13.03 -2.53
CA ILE A 515 -24.42 -12.77 -1.46
C ILE A 515 -23.51 -13.97 -1.29
N PHE A 516 -22.21 -13.73 -1.22
CA PHE A 516 -21.20 -14.73 -0.84
C PHE A 516 -20.80 -14.47 0.61
N THR A 517 -20.93 -15.48 1.47
CA THR A 517 -20.74 -15.34 2.92
C THR A 517 -20.15 -16.60 3.53
N THR A 518 -19.85 -16.56 4.82
CA THR A 518 -19.36 -17.70 5.59
C THR A 518 -20.12 -17.87 6.90
N ARG A 519 -20.04 -19.09 7.48
CA ARG A 519 -20.52 -19.39 8.83
C ARG A 519 -19.36 -19.87 9.71
N GLY A 520 -19.11 -19.14 10.77
CA GLY A 520 -18.11 -19.43 11.80
C GLY A 520 -16.67 -19.39 11.28
N ALA A 521 -15.78 -20.07 12.01
CA ALA A 521 -14.35 -20.18 11.69
C ALA A 521 -14.12 -20.82 10.32
N THR A 522 -13.70 -19.99 9.37
CA THR A 522 -13.48 -20.35 7.97
C THR A 522 -12.22 -19.64 7.46
N VAL A 523 -11.19 -19.62 8.29
CA VAL A 523 -9.94 -18.87 8.08
C VAL A 523 -9.28 -19.14 6.71
N GLY A 524 -9.43 -20.34 6.15
CA GLY A 524 -8.90 -20.73 4.85
C GLY A 524 -9.80 -20.38 3.67
N ALA A 525 -10.97 -19.76 3.86
CA ALA A 525 -11.88 -19.47 2.75
C ALA A 525 -11.33 -18.40 1.80
N ILE A 526 -11.27 -18.73 0.51
CA ILE A 526 -11.26 -17.76 -0.59
C ILE A 526 -12.69 -17.75 -1.14
N LEU A 527 -13.47 -16.70 -0.85
CA LEU A 527 -14.90 -16.71 -1.18
C LEU A 527 -15.12 -16.84 -2.68
N MET A 528 -14.32 -16.14 -3.49
CA MET A 528 -14.36 -16.27 -4.94
C MET A 528 -12.99 -16.18 -5.60
N GLU A 529 -12.71 -17.15 -6.47
CA GLU A 529 -11.63 -17.10 -7.46
C GLU A 529 -12.23 -16.91 -8.85
N TRP A 530 -11.88 -15.79 -9.49
CA TRP A 530 -12.39 -15.38 -10.80
C TRP A 530 -11.32 -15.59 -11.87
N ASN A 531 -11.51 -16.62 -12.70
CA ASN A 531 -10.51 -17.07 -13.68
C ASN A 531 -10.87 -16.77 -15.13
N VAL A 532 -12.16 -16.63 -15.42
CA VAL A 532 -12.65 -16.56 -16.79
C VAL A 532 -12.19 -15.28 -17.50
N LYS A 533 -11.78 -15.44 -18.76
CA LYS A 533 -11.61 -14.33 -19.69
C LYS A 533 -12.86 -14.15 -20.54
N GLN A 534 -13.30 -12.91 -20.72
CA GLN A 534 -14.43 -12.56 -21.57
C GLN A 534 -14.22 -13.06 -23.01
N SER A 535 -15.26 -13.63 -23.63
CA SER A 535 -15.26 -13.93 -25.08
C SER A 535 -15.68 -12.74 -25.94
N THR A 536 -16.51 -11.86 -25.37
CA THR A 536 -16.89 -10.56 -25.94
C THR A 536 -16.79 -9.50 -24.84
N GLN A 537 -16.58 -8.22 -25.18
CA GLN A 537 -16.39 -7.17 -24.17
C GLN A 537 -17.54 -7.16 -23.13
N GLY A 538 -17.21 -7.22 -21.85
CA GLY A 538 -18.17 -7.27 -20.73
C GLY A 538 -18.93 -8.59 -20.57
N SER A 539 -18.52 -9.68 -21.23
CA SER A 539 -19.23 -10.97 -21.13
C SER A 539 -18.87 -11.81 -19.90
N ALA A 540 -17.80 -11.48 -19.19
CA ALA A 540 -17.46 -12.04 -17.89
C ALA A 540 -17.76 -10.96 -16.84
N ALA A 541 -18.90 -11.05 -16.16
CA ALA A 541 -19.46 -9.92 -15.43
C ALA A 541 -20.34 -10.27 -14.22
N MET A 542 -20.43 -9.33 -13.28
CA MET A 542 -21.19 -9.42 -12.04
C MET A 542 -21.90 -8.11 -11.69
N TRP A 543 -23.18 -8.18 -11.27
CA TRP A 543 -24.00 -7.03 -10.88
C TRP A 543 -24.75 -7.28 -9.56
N ASP A 544 -24.83 -6.27 -8.68
CA ASP A 544 -25.57 -6.35 -7.40
C ASP A 544 -25.32 -7.68 -6.65
N SER A 545 -24.07 -8.12 -6.66
CA SER A 545 -23.66 -9.32 -5.95
C SER A 545 -22.53 -8.96 -5.02
N HIS A 546 -22.67 -9.36 -3.76
CA HIS A 546 -21.90 -8.77 -2.67
C HIS A 546 -21.22 -9.88 -1.86
N PHE A 547 -20.14 -9.54 -1.17
CA PHE A 547 -19.52 -10.36 -0.16
C PHE A 547 -19.89 -9.75 1.19
N ARG A 548 -20.53 -10.53 2.06
CA ARG A 548 -20.84 -10.12 3.43
C ARG A 548 -20.29 -11.18 4.36
N ILE A 549 -19.30 -10.86 5.18
CA ILE A 549 -18.72 -11.82 6.12
C ILE A 549 -19.17 -11.44 7.53
N GLY A 550 -20.03 -12.28 8.09
CA GLY A 550 -20.62 -12.10 9.42
C GLY A 550 -21.67 -10.99 9.54
N GLY A 551 -21.93 -10.57 10.78
CA GLY A 551 -22.89 -9.50 11.12
C GLY A 551 -24.36 -9.84 10.88
N ALA A 552 -24.69 -11.09 10.53
CA ALA A 552 -26.04 -11.48 10.13
C ALA A 552 -26.47 -12.82 10.72
N ALA A 553 -27.78 -13.02 10.86
CA ALA A 553 -28.36 -14.25 11.37
C ALA A 553 -27.88 -15.50 10.60
N GLY A 554 -27.48 -16.52 11.36
CA GLY A 554 -27.00 -17.79 10.81
C GLY A 554 -25.55 -17.79 10.33
N THR A 555 -24.81 -16.70 10.51
CA THR A 555 -23.36 -16.65 10.23
C THR A 555 -22.50 -17.14 11.39
N ASP A 556 -23.06 -17.29 12.60
CA ASP A 556 -22.31 -17.53 13.84
C ASP A 556 -21.18 -16.50 14.10
N LEU A 557 -21.32 -15.32 13.49
CA LEU A 557 -20.39 -14.18 13.53
C LEU A 557 -21.16 -12.90 13.89
N GLN A 558 -22.06 -12.99 14.87
CA GLN A 558 -22.90 -11.89 15.35
C GLN A 558 -22.34 -11.28 16.65
N ALA A 559 -22.98 -10.24 17.20
CA ALA A 559 -22.51 -9.58 18.42
C ALA A 559 -22.39 -10.52 19.62
N THR A 560 -23.16 -11.62 19.65
CA THR A 560 -23.07 -12.65 20.68
C THR A 560 -21.86 -13.58 20.53
N ASN A 561 -21.33 -13.72 19.30
CA ASN A 561 -20.20 -14.59 18.98
C ASN A 561 -18.87 -13.82 18.92
N CYS A 562 -18.92 -12.63 18.30
CA CYS A 562 -17.76 -11.80 17.96
C CYS A 562 -17.87 -10.40 18.57
N PRO A 563 -18.05 -10.27 19.89
CA PRO A 563 -18.16 -8.96 20.52
C PRO A 563 -16.86 -8.18 20.35
N LYS A 564 -16.97 -6.86 20.19
CA LYS A 564 -15.80 -5.98 20.20
C LYS A 564 -15.15 -5.89 21.58
N LEU A 565 -13.92 -5.39 21.64
CA LEU A 565 -13.22 -5.00 22.87
C LEU A 565 -12.94 -6.15 23.86
N THR A 566 -12.79 -7.37 23.36
CA THR A 566 -12.46 -8.54 24.18
C THR A 566 -11.01 -8.55 24.69
N GLY A 567 -10.13 -7.78 24.04
CA GLY A 567 -8.69 -7.70 24.35
C GLY A 567 -7.86 -8.86 23.78
N PHE A 568 -8.45 -9.77 23.02
CA PHE A 568 -7.78 -10.86 22.32
C PHE A 568 -8.52 -11.23 21.03
N VAL A 569 -7.82 -11.83 20.06
CA VAL A 569 -8.47 -12.35 18.85
C VAL A 569 -9.24 -13.62 19.20
N ASN A 570 -10.55 -13.62 18.96
CA ASN A 570 -11.36 -14.84 19.02
C ASN A 570 -11.13 -15.68 17.75
N PRO A 571 -10.56 -16.90 17.83
CA PRO A 571 -10.35 -17.75 16.66
C PRO A 571 -11.63 -18.07 15.89
N ASP A 572 -12.77 -18.14 16.58
CA ASP A 572 -14.08 -18.42 15.96
C ASP A 572 -14.56 -17.27 15.04
N CYS A 573 -13.96 -16.08 15.20
CA CYS A 573 -14.27 -14.89 14.41
C CYS A 573 -13.30 -14.66 13.24
N ILE A 574 -12.39 -15.61 12.97
CA ILE A 574 -11.50 -15.59 11.81
C ILE A 574 -12.19 -16.27 10.64
N ALA A 575 -12.67 -15.46 9.69
CA ALA A 575 -13.78 -15.84 8.83
C ALA A 575 -13.44 -15.94 7.33
N ALA A 576 -12.25 -15.51 6.89
CA ALA A 576 -11.75 -15.77 5.52
C ALA A 576 -10.28 -15.37 5.32
N SER A 577 -9.66 -15.97 4.30
CA SER A 577 -8.35 -15.58 3.76
C SER A 577 -8.45 -14.49 2.69
N LEU A 578 -9.49 -14.50 1.85
CA LEU A 578 -9.68 -13.52 0.77
C LEU A 578 -11.15 -13.50 0.32
N MET A 579 -11.72 -12.31 0.05
CA MET A 579 -13.08 -12.20 -0.49
C MET A 579 -13.13 -12.46 -2.01
N LEU A 580 -12.32 -11.73 -2.79
CA LEU A 580 -12.31 -11.84 -4.25
C LEU A 580 -10.90 -11.84 -4.83
N HIS A 581 -10.60 -12.85 -5.65
CA HIS A 581 -9.37 -12.96 -6.44
C HIS A 581 -9.67 -12.88 -7.93
N ILE A 582 -9.21 -11.84 -8.63
CA ILE A 582 -9.26 -11.75 -10.10
C ILE A 582 -7.90 -12.15 -10.65
N THR A 583 -7.81 -13.35 -11.22
CA THR A 583 -6.52 -13.99 -11.54
C THR A 583 -5.89 -13.44 -12.84
N PRO A 584 -4.59 -13.68 -13.10
CA PRO A 584 -3.84 -12.96 -14.14
C PRO A 584 -4.38 -13.01 -15.58
N GLN A 585 -5.07 -14.10 -15.94
CA GLN A 585 -5.60 -14.33 -17.29
C GLN A 585 -7.07 -13.94 -17.43
N ALA A 586 -7.73 -13.64 -16.31
CA ALA A 586 -9.14 -13.32 -16.29
C ALA A 586 -9.42 -11.91 -16.82
N SER A 587 -10.68 -11.61 -17.10
CA SER A 587 -11.22 -10.25 -17.25
C SER A 587 -12.48 -10.15 -16.41
N ALA A 588 -12.82 -8.98 -15.88
CA ALA A 588 -14.07 -8.82 -15.15
C ALA A 588 -14.76 -7.48 -15.45
N TYR A 589 -16.09 -7.50 -15.55
CA TYR A 589 -16.93 -6.31 -15.42
C TYR A 589 -17.74 -6.44 -14.13
N LEU A 590 -17.39 -5.65 -13.11
CA LEU A 590 -18.00 -5.69 -11.79
C LEU A 590 -18.74 -4.38 -11.55
N GLU A 591 -20.02 -4.45 -11.23
CA GLU A 591 -20.86 -3.28 -11.02
C GLU A 591 -21.70 -3.42 -9.75
N ASN A 592 -21.62 -2.40 -8.89
CA ASN A 592 -22.25 -2.42 -7.56
C ASN A 592 -21.88 -3.70 -6.78
N VAL A 593 -20.58 -3.99 -6.67
CA VAL A 593 -20.05 -5.11 -5.89
C VAL A 593 -19.49 -4.55 -4.59
N TRP A 594 -19.99 -5.05 -3.46
CA TRP A 594 -19.57 -4.63 -2.13
C TRP A 594 -18.93 -5.80 -1.42
N ALA A 595 -17.68 -5.68 -1.02
CA ALA A 595 -16.93 -6.67 -0.27
C ALA A 595 -16.78 -6.20 1.17
N TRP A 596 -17.72 -6.61 2.03
CA TRP A 596 -17.88 -6.10 3.38
C TRP A 596 -17.58 -7.17 4.42
N VAL A 597 -16.61 -6.90 5.27
CA VAL A 597 -16.38 -7.64 6.51
C VAL A 597 -17.16 -6.91 7.60
N ALA A 598 -18.09 -7.57 8.26
CA ALA A 598 -19.05 -6.86 9.08
C ALA A 598 -18.39 -6.14 10.26
N ASP A 599 -18.58 -4.82 10.31
CA ASP A 599 -18.15 -3.98 11.44
C ASP A 599 -19.21 -3.88 12.54
N HIS A 600 -20.47 -4.26 12.24
CA HIS A 600 -21.60 -4.33 13.18
C HIS A 600 -22.60 -5.44 12.83
N ASP A 601 -23.43 -5.80 13.81
CA ASP A 601 -24.52 -6.78 13.68
C ASP A 601 -25.80 -6.12 13.14
N VAL A 602 -26.26 -6.55 11.97
CA VAL A 602 -27.41 -5.96 11.25
C VAL A 602 -28.75 -6.60 11.59
N ASP A 603 -28.81 -7.55 12.53
CA ASP A 603 -30.06 -8.19 12.96
C ASP A 603 -30.47 -7.83 14.39
N ILE A 604 -29.83 -6.82 15.00
CA ILE A 604 -30.21 -6.25 16.29
C ILE A 604 -30.45 -4.75 16.18
N PRO A 605 -31.49 -4.19 16.83
CA PRO A 605 -31.80 -2.75 16.74
C PRO A 605 -30.64 -1.81 17.10
N ALA A 606 -29.80 -2.22 18.06
CA ALA A 606 -28.66 -1.43 18.50
C ALA A 606 -27.50 -1.37 17.50
N GLN A 607 -27.50 -2.23 16.47
CA GLN A 607 -26.42 -2.37 15.47
C GLN A 607 -25.04 -2.37 16.13
N THR A 608 -24.86 -3.28 17.10
CA THR A 608 -23.65 -3.30 17.92
C THR A 608 -22.45 -3.67 17.07
N GLN A 609 -21.36 -2.90 17.20
CA GLN A 609 -20.09 -3.17 16.54
C GLN A 609 -19.48 -4.51 16.98
N ILE A 610 -18.80 -5.19 16.05
CA ILE A 610 -18.26 -6.55 16.20
C ILE A 610 -16.85 -6.68 15.62
N ASP A 611 -16.07 -7.65 16.11
CA ASP A 611 -14.72 -7.93 15.65
C ASP A 611 -14.69 -9.20 14.78
N ILE A 612 -14.68 -9.05 13.45
CA ILE A 612 -14.52 -10.15 12.49
C ILE A 612 -13.22 -9.98 11.72
N PHE A 613 -12.48 -11.08 11.56
CA PHE A 613 -11.16 -11.05 10.94
C PHE A 613 -11.19 -11.74 9.57
N VAL A 614 -10.98 -10.95 8.52
CA VAL A 614 -10.72 -11.41 7.15
C VAL A 614 -9.42 -10.79 6.69
N ALA A 615 -8.52 -11.58 6.11
CA ALA A 615 -7.18 -11.07 5.79
C ALA A 615 -7.20 -10.04 4.66
N ARG A 616 -7.90 -10.33 3.56
CA ARG A 616 -7.78 -9.59 2.30
C ARG A 616 -9.16 -9.31 1.69
N GLY A 617 -9.33 -8.12 1.14
CA GLY A 617 -10.54 -7.75 0.41
C GLY A 617 -10.54 -8.27 -1.01
N VAL A 618 -9.99 -7.47 -1.93
CA VAL A 618 -9.96 -7.74 -3.37
C VAL A 618 -8.53 -7.74 -3.89
N LEU A 619 -8.09 -8.86 -4.46
CA LEU A 619 -6.80 -9.02 -5.14
C LEU A 619 -7.02 -9.06 -6.66
N ILE A 620 -6.34 -8.17 -7.39
CA ILE A 620 -6.46 -8.03 -8.85
C ILE A 620 -5.10 -8.24 -9.50
N GLU A 621 -4.96 -9.33 -10.24
CA GLU A 621 -3.76 -9.61 -11.03
C GLU A 621 -4.03 -9.61 -12.52
N SER A 622 -5.30 -9.45 -12.93
CA SER A 622 -5.72 -9.43 -14.33
C SER A 622 -4.83 -8.52 -15.17
N THR A 623 -4.32 -9.10 -16.27
CA THR A 623 -3.61 -8.38 -17.33
C THR A 623 -4.51 -8.11 -18.53
N THR A 624 -5.81 -8.38 -18.41
CA THR A 624 -6.80 -8.16 -19.46
C THR A 624 -7.89 -7.18 -19.01
N PRO A 625 -8.65 -6.57 -19.95
CA PRO A 625 -9.55 -5.47 -19.63
C PRO A 625 -10.50 -5.78 -18.48
N THR A 626 -10.42 -4.99 -17.40
CA THR A 626 -11.22 -5.16 -16.19
C THR A 626 -11.81 -3.82 -15.75
N TRP A 627 -13.08 -3.82 -15.38
CA TRP A 627 -13.84 -2.64 -14.96
C TRP A 627 -14.50 -2.89 -13.61
N LEU A 628 -14.25 -1.98 -12.66
CA LEU A 628 -14.91 -1.95 -11.36
C LEU A 628 -15.72 -0.65 -11.28
N TRP A 629 -17.04 -0.75 -11.41
CA TRP A 629 -17.98 0.37 -11.37
C TRP A 629 -18.70 0.44 -10.02
N GLY A 630 -18.43 1.49 -9.25
CA GLY A 630 -19.03 1.71 -7.92
C GLY A 630 -18.82 0.54 -6.97
N THR A 631 -17.60 0.03 -6.87
CA THR A 631 -17.26 -1.09 -5.98
C THR A 631 -16.73 -0.58 -4.64
N ALA A 632 -17.02 -1.31 -3.56
CA ALA A 632 -16.49 -1.01 -2.22
C ALA A 632 -15.85 -2.26 -1.62
N SER A 633 -14.76 -2.09 -0.87
CA SER A 633 -14.14 -3.16 -0.08
C SER A 633 -13.75 -2.61 1.28
N GLU A 634 -14.21 -3.23 2.35
CA GLU A 634 -14.11 -2.63 3.69
C GLU A 634 -13.72 -3.66 4.76
N HIS A 635 -12.97 -3.16 5.74
CA HIS A 635 -12.65 -3.80 7.01
C HIS A 635 -11.83 -5.11 6.94
N SER A 636 -11.12 -5.35 5.84
CA SER A 636 -10.10 -6.40 5.77
C SER A 636 -8.82 -6.00 6.52
N VAL A 637 -8.11 -6.97 7.10
CA VAL A 637 -6.97 -6.72 8.00
C VAL A 637 -5.72 -6.22 7.27
N LEU A 638 -5.41 -6.75 6.08
CA LEU A 638 -4.19 -6.42 5.34
C LEU A 638 -4.41 -5.29 4.33
N TYR A 639 -5.41 -5.46 3.46
CA TYR A 639 -5.77 -4.46 2.46
C TYR A 639 -7.21 -4.64 2.00
N GLN A 640 -7.81 -3.54 1.54
CA GLN A 640 -9.11 -3.55 0.90
C GLN A 640 -8.97 -3.85 -0.60
N TYR A 641 -8.11 -3.13 -1.31
CA TYR A 641 -7.75 -3.43 -2.70
C TYR A 641 -6.24 -3.59 -2.89
N GLN A 642 -5.83 -4.61 -3.63
CA GLN A 642 -4.45 -4.75 -4.10
C GLN A 642 -4.43 -5.10 -5.59
N THR A 643 -3.65 -4.34 -6.36
CA THR A 643 -3.29 -4.70 -7.73
C THR A 643 -1.84 -5.18 -7.75
N TYR A 644 -1.61 -6.33 -8.38
CA TYR A 644 -0.27 -6.91 -8.49
C TYR A 644 -0.01 -7.40 -9.91
N LYS A 645 0.96 -6.79 -10.60
CA LYS A 645 1.24 -7.06 -12.02
C LYS A 645 0.03 -6.94 -12.94
N ALA A 646 -0.99 -6.21 -12.51
CA ALA A 646 -2.22 -6.02 -13.25
C ALA A 646 -2.02 -4.99 -14.38
N SER A 647 -2.81 -5.13 -15.43
CA SER A 647 -2.87 -4.15 -16.51
C SER A 647 -4.21 -4.06 -17.20
N ASP A 648 -4.45 -2.92 -17.87
CA ASP A 648 -5.72 -2.61 -18.54
C ASP A 648 -6.88 -2.63 -17.52
N LEU A 649 -6.77 -1.82 -16.47
CA LEU A 649 -7.72 -1.78 -15.34
C LEU A 649 -8.39 -0.41 -15.21
N PHE A 650 -9.71 -0.40 -15.16
CA PHE A 650 -10.53 0.75 -14.78
C PHE A 650 -11.21 0.53 -13.43
N MET A 651 -11.20 1.55 -12.57
CA MET A 651 -11.88 1.56 -11.27
C MET A 651 -12.58 2.90 -11.09
N GLY A 652 -13.90 2.94 -10.85
CA GLY A 652 -14.62 4.21 -10.74
C GLY A 652 -16.05 4.14 -10.18
N LEU A 653 -16.38 4.83 -9.09
CA LEU A 653 -15.46 5.13 -7.98
C LEU A 653 -15.19 3.85 -7.18
N ILE A 654 -14.12 3.89 -6.38
CA ILE A 654 -13.87 2.88 -5.34
C ILE A 654 -13.88 3.49 -3.95
N GLN A 655 -14.41 2.74 -2.99
CA GLN A 655 -14.55 3.16 -1.61
C GLN A 655 -14.01 2.09 -0.64
N THR A 656 -13.44 2.54 0.49
CA THR A 656 -12.86 1.66 1.51
C THR A 656 -12.95 2.22 2.93
N GLU A 657 -13.01 1.32 3.91
CA GLU A 657 -12.75 1.61 5.32
C GLU A 657 -11.77 0.62 5.94
N SER A 658 -10.91 1.12 6.82
CA SER A 658 -10.08 0.27 7.69
C SER A 658 -10.96 -0.42 8.77
N PRO A 659 -10.61 -1.64 9.23
CA PRO A 659 -11.37 -2.30 10.28
C PRO A 659 -11.27 -1.56 11.61
N TYR A 660 -12.40 -1.41 12.30
CA TYR A 660 -12.53 -0.50 13.44
C TYR A 660 -11.72 -0.91 14.68
N PHE A 661 -11.42 -2.21 14.79
CA PHE A 661 -10.57 -2.73 15.87
C PHE A 661 -9.09 -2.37 15.67
N GLN A 662 -8.62 -2.09 14.45
CA GLN A 662 -7.21 -1.80 14.22
C GLN A 662 -6.77 -0.49 14.90
N SER A 663 -5.57 -0.43 15.47
CA SER A 663 -4.46 -1.41 15.40
C SER A 663 -4.42 -2.42 16.56
N GLN A 664 -5.57 -2.93 17.00
CA GLN A 664 -5.69 -3.94 18.03
C GLN A 664 -6.56 -5.13 17.56
N PRO A 665 -5.96 -6.21 17.03
CA PRO A 665 -4.53 -6.39 16.81
C PRO A 665 -3.96 -5.51 15.69
N MET A 666 -2.64 -5.33 15.68
CA MET A 666 -1.93 -4.68 14.58
C MET A 666 -1.91 -5.60 13.37
N ALA A 667 -2.08 -5.06 12.16
CA ALA A 667 -1.80 -5.82 10.95
C ALA A 667 -0.33 -6.31 10.97
N PRO A 668 -0.02 -7.54 10.53
CA PRO A 668 -0.91 -8.48 9.83
C PRO A 668 -1.72 -9.42 10.74
N ALA A 669 -1.61 -9.32 12.07
CA ALA A 669 -2.32 -10.24 12.97
C ALA A 669 -3.86 -10.13 12.83
N PRO A 670 -4.60 -11.25 12.94
CA PRO A 670 -4.15 -12.60 13.33
C PRO A 670 -3.47 -13.44 12.24
N PHE A 671 -3.30 -12.90 11.03
CA PHE A 671 -2.70 -13.58 9.89
C PHE A 671 -1.17 -13.42 9.94
N VAL A 672 -0.54 -13.93 11.00
CA VAL A 672 0.91 -13.76 11.29
C VAL A 672 1.82 -14.62 10.42
N SER A 673 1.27 -15.52 9.63
CA SER A 673 2.03 -16.45 8.79
C SER A 673 1.91 -16.09 7.31
N LEU A 674 2.49 -14.95 6.93
CA LEU A 674 2.58 -14.50 5.53
C LEU A 674 3.50 -15.41 4.67
N ASP A 675 4.25 -16.33 5.29
CA ASP A 675 5.15 -17.28 4.62
C ASP A 675 4.45 -18.52 4.02
N ILE A 676 3.13 -18.71 4.23
CA ILE A 676 2.54 -20.05 4.04
C ILE A 676 2.08 -20.34 2.61
N THR A 677 1.83 -19.31 1.78
CA THR A 677 1.58 -19.49 0.33
C THR A 677 1.97 -18.22 -0.46
N PRO A 678 3.26 -17.86 -0.56
CA PRO A 678 3.69 -16.67 -1.32
C PRO A 678 3.27 -16.71 -2.80
N ASP A 679 3.04 -17.92 -3.34
CA ASP A 679 2.53 -18.11 -4.70
C ASP A 679 1.03 -17.79 -4.85
N LEU A 680 0.23 -17.93 -3.78
CA LEU A 680 -1.23 -17.77 -3.82
C LEU A 680 -1.66 -16.32 -3.57
N PHE A 681 -0.96 -15.62 -2.67
CA PHE A 681 -1.23 -14.23 -2.33
C PHE A 681 0.05 -13.41 -2.49
N PRO A 682 0.46 -13.11 -3.72
CA PRO A 682 1.72 -12.44 -3.97
C PRO A 682 1.74 -11.02 -3.39
N SER A 683 2.89 -10.66 -2.81
CA SER A 683 3.18 -9.31 -2.32
C SER A 683 2.23 -8.79 -1.24
N ASP A 684 1.67 -9.65 -0.39
CA ASP A 684 0.99 -9.20 0.82
C ASP A 684 1.84 -8.22 1.65
N PRO A 685 1.21 -7.24 2.31
CA PRO A 685 1.94 -6.28 3.13
C PRO A 685 2.46 -6.94 4.41
N GLU A 686 3.77 -6.87 4.62
CA GLU A 686 4.43 -7.49 5.77
C GLU A 686 4.41 -6.61 7.04
N PHE A 687 4.13 -5.31 6.90
CA PHE A 687 4.12 -4.30 7.98
C PHE A 687 5.39 -4.26 8.85
N MET A 688 6.48 -4.93 8.46
CA MET A 688 7.73 -5.02 9.24
C MET A 688 8.43 -3.67 9.43
N SER A 689 8.27 -2.75 8.47
CA SER A 689 8.77 -1.38 8.53
C SER A 689 8.10 -0.52 9.61
N CYS A 690 6.93 -0.95 10.11
CA CYS A 690 6.18 -0.26 11.15
C CYS A 690 6.74 -0.49 12.57
N ASN A 691 7.85 -1.21 12.75
CA ASN A 691 8.38 -1.58 14.07
C ASN A 691 9.08 -0.44 14.85
N ILE A 692 8.91 0.82 14.43
CA ILE A 692 9.50 2.00 15.07
C ILE A 692 8.43 2.68 15.95
N ALA A 693 8.71 2.86 17.24
CA ALA A 693 7.84 3.66 18.11
C ALA A 693 8.14 5.16 17.91
N PRO A 694 7.14 6.05 17.90
CA PRO A 694 5.72 5.85 18.22
C PRO A 694 4.80 5.52 17.03
N SER A 695 5.31 5.44 15.80
CA SER A 695 4.50 5.25 14.58
C SER A 695 3.90 3.85 14.41
N LYS A 696 4.35 2.86 15.20
CA LYS A 696 3.91 1.45 15.09
C LYS A 696 2.40 1.24 15.01
N LYS A 697 1.62 1.95 15.83
CA LYS A 697 0.15 1.82 15.86
C LYS A 697 -0.56 2.48 14.69
N LEU A 698 0.02 3.53 14.12
CA LEU A 698 -0.55 4.26 12.98
C LEU A 698 -0.20 3.58 11.66
N CYS A 699 0.99 2.98 11.59
CA CYS A 699 1.51 2.30 10.40
C CYS A 699 0.93 0.89 10.20
N SER A 700 0.61 0.17 11.28
CA SER A 700 0.14 -1.22 11.22
C SER A 700 -1.40 -1.33 11.10
N VAL A 701 -1.96 -0.60 10.14
CA VAL A 701 -3.39 -0.55 9.81
C VAL A 701 -3.56 -0.90 8.33
N SER A 702 -4.70 -1.49 7.96
CA SER A 702 -4.96 -1.98 6.61
C SER A 702 -4.75 -0.91 5.54
N TRP A 703 -4.19 -1.32 4.40
CA TRP A 703 -4.11 -0.45 3.22
C TRP A 703 -5.48 -0.30 2.55
N ALA A 704 -5.85 0.90 2.15
CA ALA A 704 -7.04 1.12 1.32
C ALA A 704 -6.80 0.59 -0.10
N LEU A 705 -5.68 0.99 -0.70
CA LEU A 705 -5.29 0.59 -2.05
C LEU A 705 -3.78 0.37 -2.13
N ARG A 706 -3.36 -0.73 -2.73
CA ARG A 706 -1.97 -0.97 -3.10
C ARG A 706 -1.86 -1.19 -4.61
N VAL A 707 -0.99 -0.44 -5.29
CA VAL A 707 -0.73 -0.56 -6.73
C VAL A 707 0.70 -0.99 -6.98
N ILE A 708 0.90 -2.30 -7.18
CA ILE A 708 2.21 -2.94 -7.16
C ILE A 708 2.54 -3.52 -8.53
N GLN A 709 3.68 -3.13 -9.10
CA GLN A 709 4.18 -3.62 -10.39
C GLN A 709 3.14 -3.58 -11.52
N SER A 710 2.18 -2.67 -11.43
CA SER A 710 1.01 -2.63 -12.31
C SER A 710 1.14 -1.50 -13.31
N THR A 711 0.42 -1.61 -14.42
CA THR A 711 0.45 -0.55 -15.45
C THR A 711 -0.88 -0.34 -16.14
N LYS A 712 -1.14 0.86 -16.63
CA LYS A 712 -2.41 1.23 -17.30
C LYS A 712 -3.59 1.02 -16.37
N VAL A 713 -3.48 1.62 -15.19
CA VAL A 713 -4.51 1.62 -14.15
C VAL A 713 -5.12 3.02 -14.11
N TYR A 714 -6.43 3.09 -14.34
CA TYR A 714 -7.19 4.34 -14.39
C TYR A 714 -8.23 4.33 -13.28
N ILE A 715 -8.06 5.21 -12.30
CA ILE A 715 -8.92 5.30 -11.12
C ILE A 715 -9.60 6.66 -11.13
N TYR A 716 -10.93 6.66 -11.26
CA TYR A 716 -11.75 7.87 -11.33
C TYR A 716 -12.74 7.88 -10.17
N GLY A 717 -12.46 8.72 -9.16
CA GLY A 717 -13.20 8.76 -7.90
C GLY A 717 -12.64 7.75 -6.89
N VAL A 718 -12.18 8.28 -5.74
CA VAL A 718 -11.59 7.49 -4.66
C VAL A 718 -12.12 8.00 -3.32
N GLY A 719 -12.69 7.12 -2.51
CA GLY A 719 -13.23 7.43 -1.18
C GLY A 719 -12.65 6.52 -0.09
N PHE A 720 -11.55 6.92 0.56
CA PHE A 720 -10.84 6.02 1.50
C PHE A 720 -10.78 6.57 2.93
N TYR A 721 -11.31 5.83 3.91
CA TYR A 721 -11.58 6.35 5.25
C TYR A 721 -10.97 5.49 6.36
N SER A 722 -10.50 6.16 7.41
CA SER A 722 -10.05 5.54 8.66
C SER A 722 -10.67 6.28 9.84
N TRP A 723 -11.56 5.62 10.57
CA TRP A 723 -12.38 6.26 11.60
C TRP A 723 -11.89 6.06 13.03
N PHE A 724 -11.12 5.01 13.28
CA PHE A 724 -10.82 4.54 14.61
C PHE A 724 -9.33 4.29 14.82
N GLN A 725 -8.91 4.39 16.08
CA GLN A 725 -7.63 3.94 16.59
C GLN A 725 -7.83 3.39 18.01
N ASP A 726 -6.87 2.63 18.54
CA ASP A 726 -6.79 2.28 19.96
C ASP A 726 -8.11 1.74 20.54
N TYR A 727 -8.64 0.64 19.98
CA TYR A 727 -9.89 0.01 20.44
C TYR A 727 -11.12 0.93 20.31
N TYR A 728 -11.52 1.26 19.07
CA TYR A 728 -12.76 2.00 18.77
C TYR A 728 -12.81 3.47 19.23
N SER A 729 -11.65 4.12 19.44
CA SER A 729 -11.61 5.57 19.70
C SER A 729 -11.63 6.38 18.41
N GLN A 730 -12.58 7.33 18.30
CA GLN A 730 -12.63 8.30 17.20
C GLN A 730 -11.87 9.61 17.51
N ALA A 731 -11.14 9.69 18.64
CA ALA A 731 -10.39 10.89 19.00
C ALA A 731 -9.32 11.28 17.95
N CYS A 732 -8.92 10.32 17.12
CA CYS A 732 -8.00 10.49 16.01
C CYS A 732 -8.61 11.22 14.79
N VAL A 733 -9.94 11.16 14.59
CA VAL A 733 -10.62 11.70 13.39
C VAL A 733 -10.45 13.21 13.28
N ALA A 734 -10.60 13.92 14.41
CA ALA A 734 -10.40 15.38 14.45
C ALA A 734 -8.94 15.80 14.22
N LYS A 735 -7.99 14.87 14.34
CA LYS A 735 -6.55 15.09 14.15
C LYS A 735 -6.02 14.51 12.84
N GLU A 736 -6.88 13.87 12.05
CA GLU A 736 -6.50 13.17 10.81
C GLU A 736 -5.37 12.15 11.03
N SER A 737 -5.39 11.48 12.18
CA SER A 737 -4.30 10.62 12.64
C SER A 737 -4.79 9.26 13.13
N CYS A 738 -5.80 8.69 12.47
CA CYS A 738 -6.31 7.35 12.79
C CYS A 738 -5.38 6.28 12.20
N GLN A 739 -4.85 6.51 11.00
CA GLN A 739 -3.77 5.72 10.42
C GLN A 739 -2.70 6.61 9.78
N GLN A 740 -1.53 6.02 9.47
CA GLN A 740 -0.45 6.73 8.81
C GLN A 740 -0.76 6.93 7.33
N SER A 741 -1.04 5.84 6.59
CA SER A 741 -0.99 5.84 5.12
C SER A 741 -2.15 5.05 4.52
N LEU A 742 -2.82 5.55 3.47
CA LEU A 742 -3.96 4.87 2.81
C LEU A 742 -3.59 4.19 1.49
N ILE A 743 -2.80 4.84 0.64
CA ILE A 743 -2.50 4.36 -0.72
C ILE A 743 -1.01 4.07 -0.86
N ASP A 744 -0.65 2.83 -1.19
CA ASP A 744 0.71 2.42 -1.52
C ASP A 744 0.84 2.29 -3.06
N THR A 745 1.91 2.83 -3.63
CA THR A 745 2.26 2.59 -5.04
C THR A 745 3.72 2.17 -5.12
N SER A 746 3.99 1.07 -5.82
CA SER A 746 5.33 0.48 -5.82
C SER A 746 5.66 -0.12 -7.19
N TYR A 747 6.73 0.37 -7.81
CA TYR A 747 7.22 -0.11 -9.11
C TYR A 747 6.16 -0.11 -10.24
N SER A 748 5.22 0.85 -10.23
CA SER A 748 4.10 0.94 -11.16
C SER A 748 4.25 2.14 -12.12
N GLU A 749 3.66 2.06 -13.32
CA GLU A 749 3.73 3.12 -14.35
C GLU A 749 2.43 3.22 -15.16
N ASN A 750 2.16 4.33 -15.85
CA ASN A 750 0.87 4.62 -16.48
C ASN A 750 -0.30 4.52 -15.48
N ILE A 751 -0.14 5.16 -14.32
CA ILE A 751 -1.15 5.21 -13.27
C ILE A 751 -1.78 6.60 -13.24
N PHE A 752 -3.10 6.63 -13.27
CA PHE A 752 -3.89 7.87 -13.25
C PHE A 752 -4.94 7.75 -12.15
N MET A 753 -4.88 8.65 -11.16
CA MET A 753 -5.87 8.72 -10.08
C MET A 753 -6.51 10.10 -10.04
N TYR A 754 -7.83 10.16 -10.08
CA TYR A 754 -8.61 11.39 -10.07
C TYR A 754 -9.67 11.38 -8.97
N GLY A 755 -10.05 12.55 -8.47
CA GLY A 755 -11.16 12.71 -7.53
C GLY A 755 -10.95 11.97 -6.21
N ILE A 756 -9.75 12.11 -5.62
CA ILE A 756 -9.37 11.45 -4.37
C ILE A 756 -9.93 12.23 -3.20
N ALA A 757 -10.71 11.56 -2.36
CA ALA A 757 -11.22 12.03 -1.09
C ALA A 757 -10.89 11.02 0.01
N THR A 758 -10.19 11.47 1.06
CA THR A 758 -9.78 10.61 2.17
C THR A 758 -10.12 11.21 3.53
N LYS A 759 -10.09 10.37 4.57
CA LYS A 759 -10.34 10.78 5.95
C LYS A 759 -9.52 9.98 6.95
N GLY A 760 -8.98 10.65 7.96
CA GLY A 760 -8.36 10.02 9.13
C GLY A 760 -6.94 9.50 8.91
N ALA A 761 -6.25 9.91 7.85
CA ALA A 761 -4.89 9.48 7.55
C ALA A 761 -3.94 10.66 7.37
N GLN A 762 -2.68 10.49 7.78
CA GLN A 762 -1.65 11.53 7.67
C GLN A 762 -1.10 11.63 6.24
N GLU A 763 -0.95 10.48 5.58
CA GLU A 763 -0.47 10.32 4.22
C GLU A 763 -1.60 9.74 3.36
N VAL A 764 -2.12 10.55 2.44
CA VAL A 764 -3.12 10.13 1.46
C VAL A 764 -2.51 9.08 0.54
N ILE A 765 -1.29 9.34 0.06
CA ILE A 765 -0.52 8.46 -0.81
C ILE A 765 0.91 8.39 -0.29
N SER A 766 1.41 7.18 -0.13
CA SER A 766 2.76 6.85 0.34
C SER A 766 3.50 6.08 -0.77
N PRO A 767 3.88 6.75 -1.85
CA PRO A 767 4.56 6.12 -2.97
C PRO A 767 5.96 5.62 -2.58
N GLN A 768 6.30 4.41 -3.03
CA GLN A 768 7.65 3.84 -2.89
C GLN A 768 8.52 4.27 -4.07
N GLY A 769 9.70 4.81 -3.77
CA GLY A 769 10.67 5.27 -4.76
C GLY A 769 11.39 6.53 -4.29
N ASP A 770 12.68 6.64 -4.60
CA ASP A 770 13.59 7.58 -3.95
C ASP A 770 13.37 9.08 -4.27
N THR A 771 12.44 9.41 -5.15
CA THR A 771 12.08 10.78 -5.53
C THR A 771 10.64 11.15 -5.20
N PHE A 772 9.82 10.20 -4.73
CA PHE A 772 8.44 10.48 -4.41
C PHE A 772 8.31 10.93 -2.96
N ILE A 773 7.54 11.99 -2.76
CA ILE A 773 7.21 12.54 -1.45
C ILE A 773 5.81 12.05 -1.12
N PRO A 774 5.53 11.63 0.12
CA PRO A 774 4.18 11.33 0.56
C PRO A 774 3.24 12.51 0.31
N VAL A 775 2.04 12.22 -0.19
CA VAL A 775 0.98 13.21 -0.34
C VAL A 775 0.32 13.38 1.03
N LEU A 776 0.59 14.50 1.68
CA LEU A 776 0.17 14.72 3.06
C LEU A 776 -1.26 15.25 3.14
N GLN A 777 -1.96 14.84 4.19
CA GLN A 777 -3.27 15.39 4.51
C GLN A 777 -3.22 16.88 4.81
N ALA A 778 -2.20 17.32 5.54
CA ALA A 778 -2.05 18.72 5.97
C ALA A 778 -2.04 19.71 4.79
N ASP A 779 -1.59 19.25 3.62
CA ASP A 779 -1.53 20.06 2.40
C ASP A 779 -2.85 20.05 1.61
N ASN A 780 -3.73 19.08 1.85
CA ASN A 780 -4.87 18.75 0.99
C ASN A 780 -6.22 18.76 1.72
N GLN A 781 -6.31 19.29 2.95
CA GLN A 781 -7.58 19.37 3.66
C GLN A 781 -8.59 20.26 2.92
N ASN A 782 -9.79 19.72 2.66
CA ASN A 782 -10.91 20.42 2.02
C ASN A 782 -12.23 20.14 2.77
N GLY A 783 -12.57 21.02 3.71
CA GLY A 783 -13.72 20.82 4.59
C GLY A 783 -13.48 19.65 5.56
N TYR A 784 -14.41 18.71 5.57
CA TYR A 784 -14.38 17.49 6.37
C TYR A 784 -13.38 16.46 5.86
N THR A 785 -13.13 16.39 4.55
CA THR A 785 -12.24 15.40 3.94
C THR A 785 -10.94 16.03 3.47
N THR A 786 -10.00 15.18 3.09
CA THR A 786 -8.77 15.54 2.40
C THR A 786 -8.95 15.24 0.92
N SER A 787 -8.74 16.22 0.04
CA SER A 787 -9.09 16.09 -1.37
C SER A 787 -7.93 16.41 -2.32
N VAL A 788 -7.67 15.51 -3.27
CA VAL A 788 -6.71 15.67 -4.37
C VAL A 788 -7.46 15.47 -5.69
N THR A 789 -7.43 16.47 -6.57
CA THR A 789 -8.15 16.40 -7.86
C THR A 789 -7.49 15.40 -8.80
N ALA A 790 -6.16 15.41 -8.89
CA ALA A 790 -5.41 14.49 -9.74
C ALA A 790 -4.06 14.14 -9.12
N TRP A 791 -3.73 12.85 -9.08
CA TRP A 791 -2.41 12.34 -8.78
C TRP A 791 -1.92 11.51 -9.97
N ILE A 792 -0.98 12.10 -10.72
CA ILE A 792 -0.47 11.58 -11.99
C ILE A 792 1.07 11.61 -12.11
N PRO A 793 1.88 11.50 -11.03
CA PRO A 793 3.34 11.49 -11.16
C PRO A 793 3.87 10.22 -11.83
N LEU A 794 3.05 9.16 -11.91
CA LEU A 794 3.36 7.89 -12.58
C LEU A 794 2.73 7.78 -13.98
N ALA A 795 2.33 8.89 -14.61
CA ALA A 795 1.62 8.88 -15.89
C ALA A 795 2.45 8.44 -17.11
N GLU A 796 3.77 8.55 -17.08
CA GLU A 796 4.65 8.19 -18.22
C GLU A 796 5.19 6.75 -18.14
N PRO A 797 5.28 6.03 -19.29
CA PRO A 797 6.09 4.82 -19.42
C PRO A 797 7.57 5.16 -19.22
N GLY A 798 8.31 4.39 -18.44
CA GLY A 798 9.70 4.74 -18.14
C GLY A 798 9.87 5.61 -16.89
N SER A 799 8.78 5.94 -16.18
CA SER A 799 8.85 6.42 -14.78
C SER A 799 9.54 5.42 -13.83
N VAL A 800 9.82 4.20 -14.31
CA VAL A 800 10.87 3.29 -13.79
C VAL A 800 12.28 3.90 -13.72
N ASN A 801 12.54 5.10 -14.24
CA ASN A 801 13.77 5.83 -13.94
C ASN A 801 13.91 6.23 -12.45
N PHE A 802 12.87 6.04 -11.63
CA PHE A 802 12.93 6.28 -10.18
C PHE A 802 12.49 5.10 -9.31
N GLY A 803 12.49 3.90 -9.91
CA GLY A 803 12.18 2.66 -9.23
C GLY A 803 12.22 1.53 -10.24
N ARG A 804 13.41 1.14 -10.69
CA ARG A 804 13.53 -0.11 -11.43
C ARG A 804 13.18 -1.25 -10.47
N ALA A 805 12.11 -2.00 -10.78
CA ALA A 805 12.11 -3.42 -10.45
C ALA A 805 13.43 -4.01 -10.96
N PRO A 806 14.08 -4.96 -10.26
CA PRO A 806 15.33 -5.55 -10.72
C PRO A 806 15.14 -6.08 -12.15
N ARG A 807 15.61 -5.31 -13.13
CA ARG A 807 15.51 -5.68 -14.54
C ARG A 807 16.45 -6.85 -14.75
N ALA A 808 15.83 -7.97 -15.09
CA ALA A 808 16.41 -9.19 -15.60
C ALA A 808 17.45 -9.83 -14.68
N ILE A 809 17.07 -11.01 -14.19
CA ILE A 809 17.99 -12.13 -14.03
C ILE A 809 18.85 -12.17 -15.30
N VAL A 810 20.10 -11.70 -15.23
CA VAL A 810 21.11 -12.13 -16.19
C VAL A 810 21.37 -13.58 -15.82
N ARG A 811 20.59 -14.49 -16.40
CA ARG A 811 21.04 -15.88 -16.50
C ARG A 811 22.26 -15.80 -17.38
N TYR A 812 23.41 -16.15 -16.81
CA TYR A 812 24.64 -16.32 -17.57
C TYR A 812 24.37 -17.38 -18.64
N ASP A 813 24.17 -16.94 -19.88
CA ASP A 813 24.28 -17.78 -21.05
C ASP A 813 25.78 -17.92 -21.36
N PRO A 814 26.38 -19.11 -21.20
CA PRO A 814 27.79 -19.33 -21.49
C PRO A 814 28.16 -19.03 -22.96
N ASP A 815 27.18 -18.98 -23.86
CA ASP A 815 27.39 -18.83 -25.31
C ASP A 815 27.48 -17.36 -25.78
N GLU A 816 27.08 -16.37 -24.96
CA GLU A 816 27.27 -14.94 -25.24
C GLU A 816 28.63 -14.37 -24.78
N ALA A 817 29.59 -15.22 -24.39
CA ALA A 817 30.90 -14.82 -23.85
C ALA A 817 31.83 -14.06 -24.83
N ARG A 818 31.42 -13.77 -26.07
CA ARG A 818 32.27 -13.13 -27.09
C ARG A 818 32.30 -11.60 -27.05
N ASN A 819 31.36 -10.95 -26.36
CA ASN A 819 31.25 -9.48 -26.30
C ASN A 819 31.45 -8.89 -24.89
N LEU A 820 32.07 -9.61 -23.96
CA LEU A 820 32.38 -9.08 -22.63
C LEU A 820 33.51 -8.04 -22.70
N PRO A 821 33.39 -6.88 -22.02
CA PRO A 821 34.48 -5.92 -21.91
C PRO A 821 35.70 -6.59 -21.27
N ARG A 822 36.88 -6.45 -21.90
CA ARG A 822 38.12 -7.00 -21.36
C ARG A 822 38.60 -6.12 -20.22
N PHE A 823 38.50 -6.59 -18.97
CA PHE A 823 39.08 -5.91 -17.81
C PHE A 823 40.59 -6.10 -17.78
N GLN A 824 41.33 -5.02 -17.53
CA GLN A 824 42.78 -4.96 -17.48
C GLN A 824 43.33 -4.84 -16.05
N TYR A 825 42.69 -4.10 -15.15
CA TYR A 825 43.12 -3.93 -13.75
C TYR A 825 41.92 -3.84 -12.80
N TRP A 826 41.99 -4.46 -11.62
CA TRP A 826 40.99 -4.26 -10.57
C TRP A 826 41.62 -4.31 -9.17
N ALA A 827 40.92 -3.81 -8.15
CA ALA A 827 41.43 -3.83 -6.78
C ALA A 827 40.37 -4.24 -5.75
N ALA A 828 40.78 -4.86 -4.65
CA ALA A 828 39.90 -5.29 -3.57
C ALA A 828 40.09 -4.43 -2.33
N PHE A 829 39.02 -3.79 -1.85
CA PHE A 829 38.97 -2.97 -0.65
C PHE A 829 37.97 -3.54 0.35
N GLY A 830 38.09 -3.15 1.61
CA GLY A 830 37.13 -3.50 2.64
C GLY A 830 37.72 -3.93 3.97
N ASP A 831 36.83 -4.44 4.81
CA ASP A 831 37.07 -4.79 6.19
C ASP A 831 37.43 -6.27 6.39
N SER A 832 37.21 -6.76 7.61
CA SER A 832 37.45 -8.15 7.98
C SER A 832 36.74 -9.13 7.05
N TYR A 833 35.56 -8.81 6.52
CA TYR A 833 34.83 -9.74 5.66
C TYR A 833 35.56 -10.00 4.32
N SER A 834 36.13 -8.97 3.69
CA SER A 834 36.91 -9.10 2.46
C SER A 834 38.35 -9.56 2.67
N ALA A 835 38.94 -9.29 3.84
CA ALA A 835 40.25 -9.80 4.21
C ALA A 835 40.26 -11.30 4.57
N GLY A 836 39.11 -11.84 4.98
CA GLY A 836 38.87 -13.27 5.22
C GLY A 836 39.65 -13.89 6.38
N PRO A 837 39.66 -13.33 7.61
CA PRO A 837 40.30 -13.97 8.75
C PRO A 837 39.71 -15.36 9.02
N GLY A 838 40.57 -16.38 8.98
CA GLY A 838 40.16 -17.79 9.08
C GLY A 838 39.88 -18.46 7.73
N ALA A 839 39.96 -17.74 6.61
CA ALA A 839 39.80 -18.26 5.26
C ALA A 839 41.12 -18.76 4.67
N GLY A 840 41.48 -20.03 4.85
CA GLY A 840 42.72 -20.57 4.30
C GLY A 840 43.95 -20.16 5.12
N ARG A 841 45.08 -19.92 4.47
CA ARG A 841 46.35 -19.57 5.13
C ARG A 841 46.57 -18.06 5.15
N TYR A 842 47.15 -17.59 6.25
CA TYR A 842 47.68 -16.23 6.32
C TYR A 842 48.70 -16.03 5.23
N VAL A 843 48.57 -14.92 4.52
CA VAL A 843 49.48 -14.59 3.45
C VAL A 843 50.58 -13.67 4.00
N PRO A 844 51.86 -14.00 3.82
CA PRO A 844 52.95 -13.14 4.30
C PRO A 844 53.02 -11.85 3.48
N ILE A 845 53.32 -10.72 4.14
CA ILE A 845 53.48 -9.39 3.53
C ILE A 845 54.39 -9.37 2.29
N LYS A 846 55.35 -10.30 2.18
CA LYS A 846 56.27 -10.42 1.05
C LYS A 846 55.64 -11.01 -0.23
N ALA A 847 54.51 -11.72 -0.16
CA ALA A 847 53.94 -12.49 -1.28
C ALA A 847 53.09 -11.67 -2.28
N TYR A 848 52.77 -10.41 -1.96
CA TYR A 848 51.98 -9.50 -2.83
C TYR A 848 52.68 -8.17 -3.16
N LYS A 849 54.00 -8.10 -2.95
CA LYS A 849 54.81 -6.90 -3.24
C LYS A 849 55.06 -6.70 -4.74
N SER A 850 54.05 -6.31 -5.51
CA SER A 850 54.29 -5.67 -6.81
C SER A 850 54.21 -4.14 -6.73
N ARG A 851 53.61 -3.57 -5.68
CA ARG A 851 53.76 -2.16 -5.25
C ARG A 851 53.65 -2.10 -3.73
N SER A 852 54.55 -1.37 -3.08
CA SER A 852 54.72 -1.29 -1.63
C SER A 852 53.41 -0.93 -0.91
N ILE A 853 52.87 -1.84 -0.08
CA ILE A 853 51.86 -1.51 0.93
C ILE A 853 52.61 -0.89 2.12
N PRO A 854 52.47 0.42 2.42
CA PRO A 854 53.22 1.09 3.47
C PRO A 854 52.37 1.22 4.74
N TYR A 855 51.72 0.15 5.22
CA TYR A 855 51.13 0.19 6.56
C TYR A 855 52.28 0.13 7.58
N PRO A 856 52.58 1.20 8.34
CA PRO A 856 53.66 1.18 9.34
C PRO A 856 53.18 0.54 10.65
N ARG A 857 51.95 0.02 10.72
CA ARG A 857 51.31 -0.46 11.95
C ARG A 857 50.93 -1.94 11.85
N LYS A 858 51.18 -2.65 12.95
CA LYS A 858 51.33 -4.12 13.06
C LYS A 858 50.02 -4.94 12.95
N GLU A 859 48.88 -4.41 12.47
CA GLU A 859 47.56 -5.00 12.75
C GLU A 859 46.71 -5.40 11.52
N CYS A 860 47.29 -5.46 10.32
CA CYS A 860 46.58 -5.90 9.11
C CYS A 860 46.90 -7.36 8.72
N SER A 861 45.89 -8.22 8.64
CA SER A 861 46.02 -9.64 8.22
C SER A 861 45.12 -9.95 7.02
N ILE A 862 45.62 -10.76 6.08
CA ILE A 862 44.91 -11.16 4.85
C ILE A 862 45.15 -12.66 4.62
N TYR A 863 44.16 -13.36 4.06
CA TYR A 863 44.21 -14.80 3.88
C TYR A 863 43.91 -15.25 2.44
N ASP A 864 44.54 -16.35 2.02
CA ASP A 864 44.56 -16.82 0.62
C ASP A 864 43.27 -17.51 0.13
N ALA A 865 42.29 -17.76 1.01
CA ALA A 865 40.96 -18.23 0.61
C ALA A 865 39.87 -17.17 0.81
N SER A 866 40.24 -15.91 1.06
CA SER A 866 39.28 -14.79 1.03
C SER A 866 38.68 -14.62 -0.37
N TYR A 867 37.42 -14.16 -0.46
CA TYR A 867 36.74 -14.07 -1.75
C TYR A 867 37.49 -13.22 -2.79
N PRO A 868 38.18 -12.10 -2.47
CA PRO A 868 38.93 -11.37 -3.48
C PRO A 868 40.17 -12.15 -3.95
N PHE A 869 40.82 -12.91 -3.06
CA PHE A 869 41.97 -13.75 -3.42
C PHE A 869 41.56 -14.91 -4.33
N LEU A 870 40.39 -15.51 -4.08
CA LEU A 870 39.79 -16.54 -4.95
C LEU A 870 39.41 -15.98 -6.34
N LEU A 871 38.91 -14.74 -6.39
CA LEU A 871 38.64 -14.03 -7.64
C LEU A 871 39.93 -13.74 -8.43
N GLY A 872 41.02 -13.39 -7.74
CA GLY A 872 42.31 -13.06 -8.34
C GLY A 872 43.15 -14.24 -8.85
N ASN A 873 43.03 -15.41 -8.21
CA ASN A 873 43.91 -16.58 -8.48
C ASN A 873 43.33 -17.68 -9.37
N GLY A 874 42.30 -17.38 -10.18
CA GLY A 874 41.99 -18.25 -11.33
C GLY A 874 40.86 -19.27 -11.17
N ARG A 875 39.97 -19.14 -10.17
CA ARG A 875 38.78 -20.02 -10.05
C ARG A 875 37.46 -19.36 -10.48
N SER A 876 37.48 -18.12 -10.97
CA SER A 876 36.29 -17.39 -11.45
C SER A 876 36.37 -17.07 -12.96
N PRO A 877 35.24 -16.73 -13.62
CA PRO A 877 35.20 -16.34 -15.03
C PRO A 877 36.14 -15.19 -15.42
N ALA A 878 36.58 -14.36 -14.47
CA ALA A 878 37.54 -13.27 -14.68
C ALA A 878 38.95 -13.76 -15.09
N SER A 879 39.28 -15.02 -14.81
CA SER A 879 40.56 -15.64 -15.19
C SER A 879 40.75 -15.86 -16.69
N ARG A 880 39.67 -15.73 -17.48
CA ARG A 880 39.71 -15.80 -18.97
C ARG A 880 40.25 -14.52 -19.63
N LEU A 881 40.68 -13.53 -18.84
CA LEU A 881 41.26 -12.27 -19.30
C LEU A 881 42.80 -12.27 -19.36
N ASN A 882 43.44 -13.38 -19.03
CA ASN A 882 44.90 -13.50 -19.00
C ASN A 882 45.48 -13.63 -20.42
N ASN A 883 45.97 -12.52 -20.97
CA ASN A 883 46.95 -12.53 -22.05
C ASN A 883 48.01 -11.43 -21.91
N LEU A 884 48.35 -11.05 -20.67
CA LEU A 884 49.40 -10.08 -20.36
C LEU A 884 50.19 -10.55 -19.12
N ASP A 885 51.51 -10.38 -19.16
CA ASP A 885 52.46 -10.85 -18.16
C ASP A 885 52.28 -10.15 -16.78
N GLY A 886 51.62 -10.82 -15.82
CA GLY A 886 51.55 -10.42 -14.39
C GLY A 886 50.13 -10.40 -13.79
N PRO A 887 49.97 -10.41 -12.44
CA PRO A 887 48.65 -10.36 -11.81
C PRO A 887 47.99 -8.99 -12.04
N ASN A 888 46.91 -8.98 -12.82
CA ASN A 888 46.12 -7.81 -13.19
C ASN A 888 45.20 -7.29 -12.05
N TRP A 889 45.60 -7.44 -10.79
CA TRP A 889 44.79 -7.06 -9.64
C TRP A 889 45.59 -6.72 -8.38
N ALA A 890 44.98 -6.01 -7.43
CA ALA A 890 45.59 -5.63 -6.15
C ALA A 890 44.67 -5.91 -4.94
N MET A 891 45.25 -6.31 -3.80
CA MET A 891 44.56 -6.57 -2.54
C MET A 891 44.88 -5.50 -1.51
N TRP A 892 43.88 -4.72 -1.13
CA TRP A 892 43.98 -3.64 -0.12
C TRP A 892 43.00 -3.81 1.04
N SER A 893 42.19 -4.87 1.01
CA SER A 893 41.31 -5.25 2.12
C SER A 893 42.11 -5.56 3.37
N CYS A 894 41.58 -5.20 4.53
CA CYS A 894 42.32 -5.32 5.78
C CYS A 894 41.42 -5.72 6.96
N THR A 895 41.86 -6.72 7.74
CA THR A 895 41.21 -7.06 9.01
C THR A 895 41.21 -5.86 9.95
N GLY A 896 40.08 -5.63 10.62
CA GLY A 896 39.94 -4.50 11.54
C GLY A 896 39.66 -3.15 10.87
N ALA A 897 39.71 -3.04 9.54
CA ALA A 897 39.46 -1.77 8.86
C ALA A 897 38.02 -1.25 9.08
N ARG A 898 37.88 0.08 9.15
CA ARG A 898 36.61 0.77 9.43
C ARG A 898 36.36 1.88 8.41
N ALA A 899 35.09 2.22 8.21
CA ALA A 899 34.72 3.41 7.46
C ALA A 899 34.87 4.69 8.29
N LEU A 900 34.63 4.65 9.61
CA LEU A 900 34.84 5.77 10.54
C LEU A 900 36.21 5.75 11.20
N GLU A 901 36.74 6.93 11.51
CA GLU A 901 37.85 7.08 12.46
C GLU A 901 37.44 6.60 13.87
N PRO A 902 38.30 5.82 14.56
CA PRO A 902 38.01 5.28 15.88
C PRO A 902 38.08 6.36 16.96
N ASP A 903 37.21 6.24 17.98
CA ASP A 903 37.38 6.94 19.24
C ASP A 903 38.53 6.26 20.00
N SER A 904 39.58 7.02 20.36
CA SER A 904 40.98 6.70 20.76
C SER A 904 41.33 5.50 21.70
N SER A 905 40.49 4.47 21.82
CA SER A 905 40.59 3.38 22.82
C SER A 905 40.65 1.96 22.26
N GLU A 906 40.47 1.77 20.95
CA GLU A 906 40.66 0.50 20.25
C GLU A 906 41.71 0.76 19.17
N GLY A 907 42.93 0.22 19.32
CA GLY A 907 44.14 0.61 18.58
C GLY A 907 43.93 0.83 17.08
N ASP A 908 44.58 1.86 16.52
CA ASP A 908 44.30 2.48 15.22
C ASP A 908 43.98 1.49 14.06
N PRO A 909 42.70 1.16 13.80
CA PRO A 909 42.28 0.45 12.59
C PRO A 909 42.66 1.22 11.32
N VAL A 910 42.99 0.47 10.26
CA VAL A 910 43.09 1.04 8.90
C VAL A 910 41.75 1.66 8.53
N ILE A 911 41.73 2.96 8.27
CA ILE A 911 40.51 3.64 7.84
C ILE A 911 40.31 3.48 6.34
N MET A 912 39.06 3.47 5.90
CA MET A 912 38.74 3.34 4.48
C MET A 912 39.40 4.44 3.65
N GLU A 913 39.61 5.63 4.20
CA GLU A 913 40.32 6.73 3.55
C GLU A 913 41.78 6.40 3.22
N GLU A 914 42.49 5.68 4.09
CA GLU A 914 43.85 5.19 3.85
C GLU A 914 43.87 4.15 2.73
N GLN A 915 42.88 3.24 2.71
CA GLN A 915 42.73 2.28 1.61
C GLN A 915 42.54 3.00 0.26
N MET A 916 41.76 4.09 0.21
CA MET A 916 41.53 4.85 -1.02
C MET A 916 42.78 5.54 -1.59
N GLU A 917 43.84 5.75 -0.80
CA GLU A 917 45.08 6.36 -1.29
C GLU A 917 45.80 5.53 -2.36
N TYR A 918 45.52 4.22 -2.39
CA TYR A 918 46.15 3.25 -3.28
C TYR A 918 45.39 3.02 -4.59
N LEU A 919 44.32 3.76 -4.84
CA LEU A 919 43.69 3.81 -6.17
C LEU A 919 44.72 4.30 -7.19
N ARG A 920 44.99 3.47 -8.21
CA ARG A 920 45.93 3.79 -9.29
C ARG A 920 45.33 4.74 -10.32
N GLY A 921 44.00 4.77 -10.41
CA GLY A 921 43.27 5.55 -11.41
C GLY A 921 43.30 4.90 -12.79
N ASP A 922 43.55 3.58 -12.88
CA ASP A 922 43.45 2.79 -14.13
C ASP A 922 42.69 1.46 -13.94
N GLU A 923 42.12 1.25 -12.75
CA GLU A 923 41.22 0.14 -12.43
C GLU A 923 39.93 0.21 -13.27
N ASP A 924 39.49 -0.93 -13.78
CA ASP A 924 38.18 -1.10 -14.40
C ASP A 924 37.07 -1.19 -13.36
N PHE A 925 37.36 -1.85 -12.24
CA PHE A 925 36.44 -1.97 -11.11
C PHE A 925 37.18 -2.22 -9.79
N ILE A 926 36.45 -2.10 -8.69
CA ILE A 926 36.88 -2.58 -7.38
C ILE A 926 35.84 -3.50 -6.77
N THR A 927 36.25 -4.37 -5.85
CA THR A 927 35.32 -5.07 -4.94
C THR A 927 35.40 -4.45 -3.55
N LEU A 928 34.27 -4.35 -2.85
CA LEU A 928 34.18 -3.67 -1.56
C LEU A 928 33.24 -4.39 -0.58
N SER A 929 33.71 -4.67 0.64
CA SER A 929 32.84 -4.99 1.80
C SER A 929 33.29 -4.15 2.98
N ILE A 930 32.46 -3.22 3.44
CA ILE A 930 32.82 -2.25 4.50
C ILE A 930 31.59 -1.97 5.40
N GLY A 931 31.79 -1.62 6.66
CA GLY A 931 30.73 -1.31 7.62
C GLY A 931 30.47 -2.38 8.70
N GLY A 932 30.93 -3.62 8.54
CA GLY A 932 30.75 -4.69 9.53
C GLY A 932 31.58 -4.43 10.80
N ASN A 933 32.82 -3.99 10.64
CA ASN A 933 33.67 -3.59 11.77
C ASN A 933 33.16 -2.31 12.48
N ASP A 934 32.58 -1.36 11.75
CA ASP A 934 31.94 -0.15 12.32
C ASP A 934 30.73 -0.50 13.20
N MET A 935 30.02 -1.58 12.86
CA MET A 935 28.96 -2.16 13.68
C MET A 935 29.47 -3.01 14.86
N GLY A 936 30.79 -3.24 14.95
CA GLY A 936 31.41 -4.03 16.00
C GLY A 936 31.28 -5.54 15.83
N PHE A 937 31.12 -6.05 14.60
CA PHE A 937 30.95 -7.49 14.32
C PHE A 937 32.02 -8.38 14.97
N GLY A 938 33.29 -7.95 15.00
CA GLY A 938 34.36 -8.72 15.67
C GLY A 938 34.14 -8.86 17.19
N ALA A 939 33.80 -7.75 17.87
CA ALA A 939 33.53 -7.75 19.30
C ALA A 939 32.23 -8.51 19.63
N LEU A 940 31.20 -8.36 18.80
CA LEU A 940 29.93 -9.07 18.93
C LEU A 940 30.10 -10.58 18.69
N GLY A 941 30.88 -10.98 17.68
CA GLY A 941 31.20 -12.37 17.38
C GLY A 941 31.95 -13.04 18.53
N ASN A 942 32.90 -12.35 19.16
CA ASN A 942 33.57 -12.86 20.34
C ASN A 942 32.62 -12.98 21.55
N ALA A 943 31.79 -11.97 21.82
CA ALA A 943 30.92 -11.96 23.00
C ALA A 943 29.75 -12.93 22.91
N CYS A 944 29.17 -13.09 21.71
CA CYS A 944 27.88 -13.78 21.52
C CYS A 944 27.96 -15.11 20.76
N VAL A 945 29.07 -15.42 20.08
CA VAL A 945 29.16 -16.62 19.22
C VAL A 945 30.33 -17.52 19.62
N PHE A 946 31.56 -16.99 19.60
CA PHE A 946 32.78 -17.80 19.69
C PHE A 946 33.40 -17.87 21.09
N ALA A 947 33.15 -16.88 21.96
CA ALA A 947 33.66 -16.82 23.34
C ALA A 947 35.17 -17.12 23.47
N ILE A 948 35.98 -16.54 22.57
CA ILE A 948 37.43 -16.78 22.48
C ILE A 948 38.15 -16.15 23.68
N LEU A 949 37.67 -14.99 24.15
CA LEU A 949 38.09 -14.33 25.39
C LEU A 949 37.04 -14.53 26.50
N PRO A 950 37.37 -14.32 27.80
CA PRO A 950 36.38 -14.38 28.88
C PRO A 950 35.27 -13.36 28.66
N THR A 951 34.05 -13.84 28.44
CA THR A 951 32.85 -13.00 28.27
C THR A 951 31.71 -13.54 29.12
N SER A 952 30.79 -12.65 29.50
CA SER A 952 29.56 -13.03 30.19
C SER A 952 28.36 -12.82 29.27
N ARG A 953 27.23 -13.45 29.58
CA ARG A 953 25.96 -13.15 28.92
C ARG A 953 25.61 -11.66 28.93
N ALA A 954 25.96 -10.94 30.00
CA ALA A 954 25.75 -9.49 30.11
C ALA A 954 26.61 -8.69 29.12
N ASP A 955 27.84 -9.13 28.86
CA ASP A 955 28.72 -8.50 27.86
C ASP A 955 28.16 -8.68 26.44
N CYS A 956 27.67 -9.87 26.10
CA CYS A 956 26.98 -10.10 24.82
C CYS A 956 25.79 -9.14 24.62
N ILE A 957 24.89 -9.05 25.61
CA ILE A 957 23.73 -8.14 25.57
C ILE A 957 24.17 -6.67 25.42
N ALA A 958 25.23 -6.26 26.10
CA ALA A 958 25.77 -4.91 26.00
C ALA A 958 26.31 -4.61 24.58
N LYS A 959 27.04 -5.55 23.97
CA LYS A 959 27.54 -5.41 22.59
C LYS A 959 26.40 -5.41 21.56
N MET A 960 25.38 -6.25 21.74
CA MET A 960 24.16 -6.23 20.92
C MET A 960 23.46 -4.86 21.02
N THR A 961 23.30 -4.32 22.22
CA THR A 961 22.65 -3.02 22.39
C THR A 961 23.44 -1.90 21.69
N LYS A 962 24.78 -1.93 21.78
CA LYS A 962 25.66 -0.97 21.08
C LYS A 962 25.54 -1.08 19.55
N ALA A 963 25.57 -2.30 19.01
CA ALA A 963 25.45 -2.54 17.56
C ALA A 963 24.08 -2.12 17.02
N SER A 964 23.00 -2.42 17.75
CA SER A 964 21.65 -1.97 17.38
C SER A 964 21.51 -0.45 17.39
N ALA A 965 22.06 0.23 18.41
CA ALA A 965 22.02 1.68 18.49
C ALA A 965 22.81 2.36 17.36
N PHE A 966 23.85 1.70 16.82
CA PHE A 966 24.59 2.22 15.67
C PHE A 966 23.79 2.11 14.37
N VAL A 967 23.08 1.00 14.17
CA VAL A 967 22.21 0.77 12.99
C VAL A 967 20.91 1.60 13.04
N GLN A 968 20.39 1.89 14.24
CA GLN A 968 19.12 2.59 14.45
C GLN A 968 19.23 4.12 14.47
N ARG A 969 20.44 4.70 14.55
CA ARG A 969 20.63 6.16 14.44
C ARG A 969 20.30 6.57 13.00
N GLY A 970 19.15 7.22 12.81
CA GLY A 970 18.65 7.66 11.50
C GLY A 970 19.75 8.30 10.65
N GLY A 971 20.06 7.68 9.51
CA GLY A 971 21.09 8.14 8.57
C GLY A 971 22.52 7.65 8.83
N GLY A 972 22.94 7.34 10.06
CA GLY A 972 24.35 7.20 10.43
C GLY A 972 25.19 6.20 9.60
N LEU A 973 24.78 4.92 9.55
CA LEU A 973 25.51 3.89 8.79
C LEU A 973 25.35 4.07 7.27
N GLN A 974 24.19 4.50 6.81
CA GLN A 974 23.93 4.73 5.38
C GLN A 974 24.75 5.92 4.85
N ASP A 975 24.75 7.04 5.56
CA ASP A 975 25.49 8.24 5.20
C ASP A 975 27.00 7.99 5.24
N LEU A 976 27.47 7.15 6.17
CA LEU A 976 28.85 6.70 6.22
C LEU A 976 29.24 5.89 4.98
N LEU A 977 28.43 4.88 4.62
CA LEU A 977 28.68 4.05 3.44
C LEU A 977 28.61 4.88 2.15
N GLU A 978 27.71 5.86 2.09
CA GLU A 978 27.61 6.80 0.98
C GLU A 978 28.87 7.68 0.86
N GLN A 979 29.36 8.22 1.98
CA GLN A 979 30.62 8.96 2.02
C GLN A 979 31.78 8.11 1.53
N VAL A 980 31.81 6.83 1.90
CA VAL A 980 32.83 5.89 1.41
C VAL A 980 32.74 5.73 -0.11
N TYR A 981 31.56 5.42 -0.65
CA TYR A 981 31.39 5.19 -2.09
C TYR A 981 31.69 6.45 -2.90
N MET A 982 31.21 7.62 -2.45
CA MET A 982 31.51 8.90 -3.08
C MET A 982 32.99 9.26 -2.96
N GLY A 983 33.61 8.99 -1.80
CA GLY A 983 35.04 9.21 -1.58
C GLY A 983 35.92 8.41 -2.54
N ILE A 984 35.58 7.14 -2.80
CA ILE A 984 36.28 6.30 -3.78
C ILE A 984 36.14 6.89 -5.19
N ILE A 985 34.91 7.20 -5.61
CA ILE A 985 34.64 7.76 -6.95
C ILE A 985 35.39 9.09 -7.12
N TYR A 986 35.26 9.98 -6.15
CA TYR A 986 35.91 11.28 -6.15
C TYR A 986 37.43 11.16 -6.24
N ARG A 987 38.06 10.36 -5.38
CA ARG A 987 39.52 10.14 -5.39
C ARG A 987 40.01 9.50 -6.70
N TYR A 988 39.24 8.60 -7.30
CA TYR A 988 39.56 8.00 -8.59
C TYR A 988 39.65 9.04 -9.72
N TYR A 989 38.74 10.03 -9.75
CA TYR A 989 38.68 11.04 -10.81
C TYR A 989 39.45 12.35 -10.52
N GLU A 990 39.59 12.76 -9.26
CA GLU A 990 40.16 14.06 -8.89
C GLU A 990 41.67 14.20 -9.10
N ARG A 991 42.43 13.13 -8.90
CA ARG A 991 43.90 13.19 -8.96
C ARG A 991 44.46 13.44 -10.37
N LYS A 992 43.62 13.79 -11.35
CA LYS A 992 43.97 13.95 -12.78
C LYS A 992 44.89 12.82 -13.24
N HIS A 993 44.58 11.59 -12.83
CA HIS A 993 45.25 10.43 -13.40
C HIS A 993 44.99 10.49 -14.90
N ALA A 994 46.04 10.71 -15.70
CA ALA A 994 45.92 10.81 -17.16
C ALA A 994 45.31 9.54 -17.81
N ASN A 995 45.16 8.48 -17.01
CA ASN A 995 44.68 7.16 -17.38
C ASN A 995 43.29 6.80 -16.79
N ALA A 996 42.61 7.73 -16.09
CA ALA A 996 41.29 7.47 -15.50
C ALA A 996 40.29 7.02 -16.56
N LYS A 997 39.69 5.84 -16.35
CA LYS A 997 38.76 5.27 -17.32
C LYS A 997 37.43 6.00 -17.27
N LYS A 998 36.81 6.12 -18.44
CA LYS A 998 35.47 6.69 -18.58
C LYS A 998 34.42 5.91 -17.76
N HIS A 999 34.64 4.62 -17.57
CA HIS A 999 33.77 3.74 -16.78
C HIS A 999 34.57 3.07 -15.66
N PHE A 1000 34.17 3.34 -14.43
CA PHE A 1000 34.69 2.72 -13.21
C PHE A 1000 33.52 2.17 -12.39
N THR A 1001 33.66 0.93 -11.89
CA THR A 1001 32.58 0.25 -11.15
C THR A 1001 33.03 -0.19 -9.75
N ILE A 1002 32.22 0.06 -8.73
CA ILE A 1002 32.40 -0.45 -7.37
C ILE A 1002 31.44 -1.63 -7.17
N PHE A 1003 31.95 -2.85 -7.08
CA PHE A 1003 31.14 -4.01 -6.72
C PHE A 1003 31.12 -4.19 -5.20
N VAL A 1004 29.99 -3.88 -4.57
CA VAL A 1004 29.83 -4.02 -3.13
C VAL A 1004 29.28 -5.41 -2.80
N THR A 1005 30.05 -6.19 -2.06
CA THR A 1005 29.64 -7.52 -1.59
C THR A 1005 28.93 -7.40 -0.25
N PRO A 1006 27.64 -7.80 -0.15
CA PRO A 1006 26.89 -7.76 1.11
C PRO A 1006 27.43 -8.78 2.11
N TYR A 1007 27.04 -8.62 3.38
CA TYR A 1007 27.41 -9.52 4.47
C TYR A 1007 26.42 -10.68 4.52
N LEU A 1008 26.92 -11.90 4.70
CA LEU A 1008 26.09 -13.09 4.78
C LEU A 1008 25.59 -13.33 6.21
N GLY A 1009 24.38 -13.87 6.32
CA GLY A 1009 23.83 -14.28 7.61
C GLY A 1009 24.61 -15.46 8.19
N LEU A 1010 25.17 -15.30 9.39
CA LEU A 1010 25.89 -16.37 10.11
C LEU A 1010 24.98 -17.55 10.51
N PHE A 1011 23.68 -17.26 10.70
CA PHE A 1011 22.64 -18.21 11.08
C PHE A 1011 21.45 -18.05 10.12
N LYS A 1012 20.77 -19.15 9.83
CA LYS A 1012 19.47 -19.11 9.16
C LYS A 1012 18.38 -18.74 10.16
N PHE A 1013 17.44 -17.90 9.74
CA PHE A 1013 16.24 -17.66 10.52
C PHE A 1013 15.23 -18.77 10.26
N ASN A 1014 14.80 -19.43 11.33
CA ASN A 1014 13.59 -20.25 11.36
C ASN A 1014 12.58 -19.52 12.25
N SER A 1015 11.38 -19.27 11.73
CA SER A 1015 10.34 -18.52 12.43
C SER A 1015 9.65 -19.30 13.55
N ASP A 1016 9.90 -20.62 13.66
CA ASP A 1016 9.42 -21.42 14.78
C ASP A 1016 10.30 -21.20 16.04
N PRO A 1017 9.79 -20.54 17.10
CA PRO A 1017 10.53 -20.39 18.36
C PRO A 1017 10.78 -21.72 19.07
N ASN A 1018 10.08 -22.80 18.68
CA ASN A 1018 10.31 -24.16 19.17
C ASN A 1018 11.31 -24.95 18.32
N TYR A 1019 11.93 -24.33 17.31
CA TYR A 1019 12.97 -24.97 16.52
C TYR A 1019 14.15 -25.39 17.42
N GLN A 1020 14.18 -26.68 17.78
CA GLN A 1020 15.16 -27.25 18.69
C GLN A 1020 16.39 -27.71 17.91
N THR A 1021 17.42 -26.87 17.88
CA THR A 1021 18.74 -27.26 17.41
C THR A 1021 19.66 -27.54 18.58
N SER A 1022 20.70 -28.33 18.34
CA SER A 1022 21.78 -28.59 19.29
C SER A 1022 22.49 -27.30 19.77
N CYS A 1023 22.30 -26.16 19.08
CA CYS A 1023 22.84 -24.85 19.45
C CYS A 1023 22.02 -24.11 20.52
N ASN A 1024 20.76 -24.46 20.78
CA ASN A 1024 19.91 -23.68 21.71
C ASN A 1024 20.42 -23.68 23.15
N THR A 1025 21.19 -24.70 23.53
CA THR A 1025 21.79 -24.86 24.87
C THR A 1025 23.31 -24.76 24.85
N ASN A 1026 23.90 -24.49 23.69
CA ASN A 1026 25.34 -24.47 23.48
C ASN A 1026 25.78 -23.13 22.89
N ASN A 1027 27.08 -22.89 22.96
CA ASN A 1027 27.76 -21.86 22.20
C ASN A 1027 29.01 -22.50 21.59
N PHE A 1028 29.75 -21.78 20.75
CA PHE A 1028 30.96 -22.34 20.13
C PHE A 1028 32.19 -22.26 21.04
N LYS A 1029 31.98 -22.16 22.38
CA LYS A 1029 33.04 -22.30 23.38
C LYS A 1029 33.60 -23.71 23.32
N TYR A 1030 34.89 -23.82 23.02
CA TYR A 1030 35.57 -25.09 22.96
C TYR A 1030 35.73 -25.73 24.37
N ARG A 1031 35.21 -26.94 24.60
CA ARG A 1031 35.55 -27.79 25.76
C ARG A 1031 36.57 -28.84 25.34
N SER A 1032 37.78 -28.81 25.92
CA SER A 1032 38.74 -29.90 25.72
C SER A 1032 38.28 -31.15 26.44
N THR A 1033 37.93 -32.19 25.69
CA THR A 1033 37.74 -33.56 26.23
C THR A 1033 39.09 -34.26 26.47
N GLU A 1034 40.22 -33.69 26.05
CA GLU A 1034 41.54 -34.22 26.38
C GLU A 1034 41.99 -33.78 27.78
N SER A 1035 42.26 -34.76 28.63
CA SER A 1035 42.79 -34.58 29.99
C SER A 1035 44.18 -33.91 29.94
N GLY A 1036 44.25 -32.64 30.33
CA GLY A 1036 45.52 -31.90 30.46
C GLY A 1036 45.54 -30.48 29.88
N TRP A 1037 44.46 -30.01 29.27
CA TRP A 1037 44.39 -28.69 28.64
C TRP A 1037 43.69 -27.63 29.49
N PHE A 1038 44.24 -26.41 29.51
CA PHE A 1038 43.66 -25.24 30.20
C PHE A 1038 42.38 -24.75 29.50
N ASP A 1039 41.24 -24.83 30.18
CA ASP A 1039 40.06 -24.01 29.87
C ASP A 1039 40.32 -22.59 30.38
N LEU A 1040 40.70 -21.67 29.49
CA LEU A 1040 40.95 -20.26 29.81
C LEU A 1040 39.71 -19.54 30.36
N ASN A 1041 38.52 -20.14 30.22
CA ASN A 1041 37.23 -19.58 30.57
C ASN A 1041 36.43 -20.49 31.51
N LYS A 1042 37.10 -21.29 32.36
CA LYS A 1042 36.47 -22.29 33.24
C LYS A 1042 35.35 -21.71 34.13
N ASP A 1043 35.48 -20.43 34.51
CA ASP A 1043 34.56 -19.74 35.42
C ASP A 1043 33.54 -18.81 34.70
N TYR A 1044 33.51 -18.79 33.35
CA TYR A 1044 32.64 -17.93 32.57
C TYR A 1044 31.64 -18.72 31.71
N GLU A 1045 30.34 -18.40 31.84
CA GLU A 1045 29.27 -18.93 31.00
C GLU A 1045 28.87 -17.92 29.91
N PRO A 1046 29.26 -18.15 28.65
CA PRO A 1046 28.86 -17.29 27.53
C PRO A 1046 27.39 -17.50 27.19
N SER A 1047 26.78 -16.51 26.52
CA SER A 1047 25.39 -16.64 26.05
C SER A 1047 25.26 -17.85 25.10
N PRO A 1048 24.22 -18.69 25.23
CA PRO A 1048 23.95 -19.71 24.23
C PRO A 1048 23.59 -19.08 22.88
N LEU A 1049 23.71 -19.87 21.82
CA LEU A 1049 23.22 -19.55 20.48
C LEU A 1049 21.72 -19.89 20.37
N ASP A 1050 20.96 -19.40 21.34
CA ASP A 1050 19.51 -19.53 21.41
C ASP A 1050 18.81 -18.76 20.28
N PHE A 1051 17.50 -18.95 20.20
CA PHE A 1051 16.66 -18.29 19.19
C PHE A 1051 16.89 -16.78 19.14
N ASP A 1052 16.90 -16.11 20.30
CA ASP A 1052 17.00 -14.65 20.41
C ASP A 1052 18.35 -14.14 19.88
N ASN A 1053 19.45 -14.82 20.22
CA ASN A 1053 20.79 -14.45 19.75
C ASN A 1053 20.92 -14.67 18.22
N ARG A 1054 20.44 -15.80 17.69
CA ARG A 1054 20.48 -16.05 16.23
C ARG A 1054 19.57 -15.10 15.45
N PHE A 1055 18.36 -14.85 15.95
CA PHE A 1055 17.42 -13.90 15.36
C PHE A 1055 17.99 -12.48 15.34
N TYR A 1056 18.69 -12.10 16.41
CA TYR A 1056 19.38 -10.83 16.48
C TYR A 1056 20.46 -10.70 15.39
N TRP A 1057 21.34 -11.69 15.24
CA TRP A 1057 22.37 -11.69 14.20
C TRP A 1057 21.80 -11.63 12.79
N TYR A 1058 20.74 -12.41 12.53
CA TYR A 1058 19.99 -12.34 11.27
C TYR A 1058 19.48 -10.92 11.00
N THR A 1059 18.77 -10.34 11.98
CA THR A 1059 18.20 -8.99 11.88
C THR A 1059 19.28 -7.94 11.65
N LEU A 1060 20.42 -8.08 12.32
CA LEU A 1060 21.54 -7.14 12.23
C LEU A 1060 22.17 -7.15 10.83
N THR A 1061 22.39 -8.33 10.25
CA THR A 1061 22.91 -8.50 8.89
C THR A 1061 21.94 -8.00 7.83
N VAL A 1062 20.63 -8.27 7.97
CA VAL A 1062 19.59 -7.74 7.08
C VAL A 1062 19.66 -6.21 7.04
N ARG A 1063 19.70 -5.55 8.20
CA ARG A 1063 19.75 -4.08 8.28
C ARG A 1063 21.03 -3.47 7.72
N LEU A 1064 22.19 -4.12 7.92
CA LEU A 1064 23.45 -3.71 7.30
C LEU A 1064 23.36 -3.77 5.77
N ASN A 1065 22.82 -4.87 5.24
CA ASN A 1065 22.66 -5.06 3.81
C ASN A 1065 21.64 -4.08 3.20
N GLU A 1066 20.56 -3.75 3.91
CA GLU A 1066 19.67 -2.66 3.49
C GLU A 1066 20.40 -1.31 3.42
N ALA A 1067 21.22 -0.98 4.43
CA ALA A 1067 22.00 0.25 4.43
C ALA A 1067 23.01 0.31 3.27
N ILE A 1068 23.66 -0.81 2.96
CA ILE A 1068 24.54 -0.97 1.78
C ILE A 1068 23.77 -0.69 0.48
N ASN A 1069 22.59 -1.29 0.32
CA ASN A 1069 21.75 -1.09 -0.86
C ASN A 1069 21.27 0.36 -0.99
N ARG A 1070 20.80 0.96 0.10
CA ARG A 1070 20.36 2.37 0.13
C ARG A 1070 21.50 3.33 -0.22
N ALA A 1071 22.69 3.14 0.36
CA ALA A 1071 23.86 3.97 0.09
C ALA A 1071 24.33 3.85 -1.38
N ALA A 1072 24.39 2.63 -1.92
CA ALA A 1072 24.79 2.40 -3.31
C ALA A 1072 23.80 3.05 -4.30
N ASN A 1073 22.50 2.93 -4.02
CA ASN A 1073 21.45 3.57 -4.82
C ASN A 1073 21.56 5.10 -4.78
N ARG A 1074 21.83 5.70 -3.62
CA ARG A 1074 21.97 7.16 -3.48
C ARG A 1074 23.21 7.69 -4.22
N VAL A 1075 24.35 7.02 -4.11
CA VAL A 1075 25.57 7.38 -4.89
C VAL A 1075 25.34 7.28 -6.40
N ASN A 1076 24.67 6.23 -6.87
CA ASN A 1076 24.36 6.08 -8.29
C ASN A 1076 23.41 7.15 -8.83
N ARG A 1077 22.54 7.72 -7.97
CA ARG A 1077 21.65 8.83 -8.34
C ARG A 1077 22.38 10.16 -8.45
N TRP A 1078 23.35 10.42 -7.58
CA TRP A 1078 24.03 11.73 -7.46
C TRP A 1078 25.34 11.82 -8.25
N GLY A 1079 26.00 10.69 -8.54
CA GLY A 1079 27.29 10.61 -9.26
C GLY A 1079 27.25 10.88 -10.77
N GLY A 1080 26.19 11.53 -11.29
CA GLY A 1080 25.96 11.75 -12.72
C GLY A 1080 27.08 12.49 -13.48
N GLN A 1081 28.06 13.05 -12.76
CA GLN A 1081 29.21 13.73 -13.33
C GLN A 1081 30.31 12.78 -13.84
N TYR A 1082 30.32 11.49 -13.45
CA TYR A 1082 31.46 10.58 -13.68
C TYR A 1082 31.12 9.24 -14.37
N GLU A 1083 29.91 9.03 -14.91
CA GLU A 1083 29.43 7.78 -15.55
C GLU A 1083 29.70 6.45 -14.76
N SER A 1084 30.03 6.56 -13.46
CA SER A 1084 30.44 5.45 -12.58
C SER A 1084 29.26 4.73 -11.94
N ARG A 1085 29.44 3.46 -11.54
CA ARG A 1085 28.38 2.64 -10.94
C ARG A 1085 28.85 1.94 -9.66
N VAL A 1086 28.02 1.98 -8.62
CA VAL A 1086 28.11 1.14 -7.42
C VAL A 1086 27.11 -0.01 -7.56
N ILE A 1087 27.57 -1.23 -7.74
CA ILE A 1087 26.75 -2.42 -7.95
C ILE A 1087 26.82 -3.28 -6.70
N VAL A 1088 25.69 -3.46 -6.00
CA VAL A 1088 25.62 -4.43 -4.91
C VAL A 1088 25.43 -5.83 -5.49
N VAL A 1089 26.27 -6.78 -5.10
CA VAL A 1089 26.20 -8.17 -5.55
C VAL A 1089 24.97 -8.84 -4.94
N GLN A 1090 24.00 -9.25 -5.78
CA GLN A 1090 22.75 -9.89 -5.35
C GLN A 1090 22.90 -11.42 -5.20
N HIS A 1091 21.99 -12.05 -4.44
CA HIS A 1091 21.86 -13.51 -4.25
C HIS A 1091 23.00 -14.23 -3.50
N ALA A 1092 23.80 -13.50 -2.72
CA ALA A 1092 24.87 -14.13 -1.95
C ALA A 1092 24.32 -14.96 -0.76
N ASP A 1093 23.15 -14.64 -0.20
CA ASP A 1093 22.69 -15.29 1.04
C ASP A 1093 21.99 -16.64 0.80
N THR A 1094 21.13 -16.73 -0.23
CA THR A 1094 20.37 -17.96 -0.55
C THR A 1094 21.23 -19.11 -1.08
N ILE A 1095 22.43 -18.82 -1.61
CA ILE A 1095 23.38 -19.87 -2.05
C ILE A 1095 24.15 -20.50 -0.88
N PHE A 1096 24.03 -19.95 0.33
CA PHE A 1096 24.65 -20.48 1.55
C PHE A 1096 23.68 -21.32 2.38
N GLU A 1097 22.46 -21.58 1.89
CA GLU A 1097 21.49 -22.46 2.52
C GLU A 1097 22.05 -23.89 2.65
N GLY A 1098 22.10 -24.41 3.87
CA GLY A 1098 22.73 -25.71 4.20
C GLY A 1098 24.22 -25.60 4.57
N HIS A 1099 24.80 -24.39 4.52
CA HIS A 1099 26.20 -24.12 4.82
C HIS A 1099 26.43 -23.13 5.99
N ARG A 1100 25.38 -22.71 6.71
CA ARG A 1100 25.48 -21.83 7.88
C ARG A 1100 25.52 -22.59 9.20
N PHE A 1101 25.83 -21.87 10.27
CA PHE A 1101 25.80 -22.43 11.61
C PHE A 1101 24.38 -22.72 12.08
N CYS A 1102 24.20 -23.83 12.80
CA CYS A 1102 22.93 -24.20 13.44
C CYS A 1102 21.74 -24.41 12.48
N GLU A 1103 21.99 -24.80 11.22
CA GLU A 1103 20.96 -24.98 10.18
C GLU A 1103 20.28 -26.36 10.13
N ALA A 1104 20.89 -27.42 10.67
CA ALA A 1104 20.35 -28.79 10.59
C ALA A 1104 20.12 -29.39 11.99
N ASP A 1105 18.95 -30.03 12.19
CA ASP A 1105 18.53 -30.60 13.47
C ASP A 1105 19.35 -31.81 13.94
N ALA A 1106 20.01 -32.51 13.01
CA ALA A 1106 20.67 -33.79 13.28
C ALA A 1106 22.15 -33.67 13.67
N ASP A 1107 22.75 -32.47 13.64
CA ASP A 1107 24.19 -32.29 13.86
C ASP A 1107 24.49 -31.58 15.20
N PRO A 1108 25.31 -32.18 16.09
CA PRO A 1108 25.71 -31.56 17.35
C PRO A 1108 26.73 -30.45 17.11
N GLU A 1109 26.37 -29.20 17.38
CA GLU A 1109 27.27 -28.05 17.28
C GLU A 1109 27.88 -27.68 18.66
N PRO A 1110 29.16 -27.26 18.73
CA PRO A 1110 30.08 -27.03 17.62
C PRO A 1110 30.67 -28.33 17.04
N ASN A 1111 30.45 -28.57 15.75
CA ASN A 1111 31.08 -29.68 15.01
C ASN A 1111 32.31 -29.16 14.23
N TYR A 1112 33.48 -29.18 14.87
CA TYR A 1112 34.72 -28.67 14.27
C TYR A 1112 35.23 -29.47 13.05
N ASP A 1113 34.69 -30.66 12.81
CA ASP A 1113 35.09 -31.52 11.68
C ASP A 1113 34.37 -31.15 10.37
N ARG A 1114 33.22 -30.45 10.43
CA ARG A 1114 32.48 -29.94 9.24
C ARG A 1114 33.32 -29.01 8.35
N ILE A 1115 34.31 -28.31 8.91
CA ILE A 1115 35.23 -27.45 8.16
C ILE A 1115 36.13 -28.24 7.22
N ASN A 1116 36.60 -29.41 7.67
CA ASN A 1116 37.49 -30.24 6.87
C ASN A 1116 36.71 -30.97 5.75
N ALA A 1117 35.39 -31.11 5.90
CA ALA A 1117 34.49 -31.71 4.91
C ALA A 1117 33.96 -30.70 3.87
N GLY A 1118 34.04 -29.39 4.13
CA GLY A 1118 33.51 -28.34 3.25
C GLY A 1118 32.00 -28.08 3.41
N ASP A 1119 31.40 -28.61 4.48
CA ASP A 1119 29.95 -28.58 4.72
C ASP A 1119 29.48 -27.26 5.38
N THR A 1120 30.39 -26.44 5.92
CA THR A 1120 30.11 -25.05 6.34
C THR A 1120 31.07 -24.10 5.63
N TRP A 1121 30.53 -22.96 5.15
CA TRP A 1121 31.29 -21.94 4.43
C TRP A 1121 31.70 -20.76 5.34
N PHE A 1122 31.33 -20.82 6.62
CA PHE A 1122 31.69 -19.84 7.63
C PHE A 1122 32.86 -20.32 8.48
N TYR A 1123 33.69 -19.38 8.93
CA TYR A 1123 34.93 -19.66 9.65
C TYR A 1123 34.64 -20.18 11.07
N LEU A 1124 35.18 -21.34 11.47
CA LEU A 1124 35.39 -21.63 12.91
C LEU A 1124 36.82 -21.26 13.30
N PRO A 1125 37.03 -20.71 14.50
CA PRO A 1125 38.35 -20.33 15.05
C PRO A 1125 39.39 -21.46 15.22
N THR A 1126 39.15 -22.68 14.73
CA THR A 1126 40.01 -23.85 14.95
C THR A 1126 41.48 -23.61 14.53
N ILE A 1127 41.72 -22.73 13.55
CA ILE A 1127 43.05 -22.30 13.11
C ILE A 1127 43.71 -21.29 14.08
N ILE A 1128 42.94 -20.44 14.77
CA ILE A 1128 43.44 -19.50 15.79
C ILE A 1128 44.12 -20.26 16.95
N ARG A 1129 43.68 -21.50 17.18
CA ARG A 1129 44.07 -22.36 18.31
C ARG A 1129 45.43 -23.06 18.15
N LEU A 1130 45.84 -23.42 16.94
CA LEU A 1130 47.16 -24.05 16.70
C LEU A 1130 48.32 -23.10 17.04
N ASN A 1131 48.10 -21.78 16.92
CA ASN A 1131 49.10 -20.76 17.23
C ASN A 1131 49.09 -20.33 18.70
N ALA A 1132 47.91 -20.28 19.35
CA ALA A 1132 47.80 -20.01 20.79
C ALA A 1132 48.53 -21.07 21.64
N LYS A 1133 48.47 -22.35 21.23
CA LYS A 1133 49.24 -23.46 21.82
C LYS A 1133 50.75 -23.19 21.83
N ARG A 1134 51.31 -22.77 20.69
CA ARG A 1134 52.75 -22.51 20.54
C ARG A 1134 53.23 -21.28 21.33
N SER A 1135 52.40 -20.25 21.47
CA SER A 1135 52.74 -19.05 22.27
C SER A 1135 52.67 -19.30 23.78
N LEU A 1136 51.77 -20.17 24.24
CA LEU A 1136 51.67 -20.59 25.65
C LEU A 1136 52.80 -21.54 26.06
N GLU A 1137 53.21 -22.47 25.18
CA GLU A 1137 54.37 -23.35 25.40
C GLU A 1137 55.71 -22.58 25.42
N ALA A 1138 55.75 -21.34 24.89
CA ALA A 1138 56.92 -20.44 24.87
C ALA A 1138 56.98 -19.43 26.03
N GLY A 1139 56.03 -19.46 26.98
CA GLY A 1139 56.13 -18.75 28.26
C GLY A 1139 55.68 -17.29 28.32
N ASN A 1140 55.00 -16.73 27.31
CA ASN A 1140 54.56 -15.32 27.29
C ASN A 1140 53.05 -15.16 27.56
N ALA A 1141 52.63 -15.36 28.80
CA ALA A 1141 51.20 -15.38 29.19
C ALA A 1141 50.57 -14.00 29.48
N THR A 1142 51.33 -12.90 29.57
CA THR A 1142 50.81 -11.61 30.05
C THR A 1142 50.25 -10.67 28.96
N ASP A 1143 50.30 -11.06 27.68
CA ASP A 1143 49.94 -10.20 26.54
C ASP A 1143 48.72 -10.71 25.75
N LEU A 1144 47.79 -11.45 26.38
CA LEU A 1144 46.66 -12.08 25.68
C LEU A 1144 45.58 -11.09 25.19
N ASN A 1145 45.53 -9.86 25.72
CA ASN A 1145 44.39 -8.94 25.55
C ASN A 1145 44.37 -8.11 24.26
N ALA A 1146 45.42 -8.13 23.43
CA ALA A 1146 45.48 -7.31 22.22
C ALA A 1146 45.85 -8.08 20.93
N THR A 1147 46.09 -9.40 21.01
CA THR A 1147 46.92 -10.06 19.98
C THR A 1147 46.30 -11.25 19.25
N ILE A 1148 45.10 -11.71 19.62
CA ILE A 1148 44.50 -12.90 18.99
C ILE A 1148 44.12 -12.66 17.51
N PHE A 1149 43.93 -11.40 17.11
CA PHE A 1149 43.80 -11.00 15.71
C PHE A 1149 45.04 -10.30 15.12
N ALA A 1150 46.07 -9.99 15.92
CA ALA A 1150 47.15 -9.06 15.54
C ALA A 1150 48.56 -9.69 15.37
N ARG A 1151 48.77 -10.99 15.58
CA ARG A 1151 50.09 -11.62 15.30
C ARG A 1151 49.99 -12.92 14.52
N GLN A 1152 50.11 -12.80 13.21
CA GLN A 1152 50.86 -13.77 12.41
C GLN A 1152 51.92 -13.04 11.61
N THR A 1153 53.11 -12.85 12.20
CA THR A 1153 54.35 -12.59 11.44
C THR A 1153 55.46 -13.47 11.98
N GLU A 1154 56.24 -14.03 11.04
CA GLU A 1154 57.53 -14.75 11.15
C GLU A 1154 57.50 -16.28 11.21
N TYR A 1155 57.79 -16.91 10.06
CA TYR A 1155 59.08 -17.56 9.73
C TYR A 1155 59.21 -17.56 8.18
N GLY A 1156 60.30 -17.20 7.51
CA GLY A 1156 61.64 -16.76 7.92
C GLY A 1156 62.48 -16.31 6.71
N LEU A 1157 63.76 -16.03 6.99
CA LEU A 1157 64.91 -15.69 6.12
C LEU A 1157 65.30 -14.20 6.05
N ASP A 1158 66.57 -14.02 6.45
CA ASP A 1158 67.44 -12.85 6.62
C ASP A 1158 67.37 -11.77 5.54
N ILE A 1159 67.73 -10.53 5.91
CA ILE A 1159 68.85 -9.72 5.37
C ILE A 1159 68.84 -8.35 6.09
N ASP A 1160 70.03 -7.93 6.50
CA ASP A 1160 70.40 -6.70 7.23
C ASP A 1160 69.96 -5.35 6.63
N ALA A 1161 70.08 -4.32 7.49
CA ALA A 1161 70.43 -2.91 7.24
C ALA A 1161 69.29 -1.86 7.36
N PRO A 1162 69.59 -0.56 7.61
CA PRO A 1162 70.66 0.06 8.42
C PRO A 1162 70.15 1.16 9.39
N ASP A 1163 71.07 1.66 10.20
CA ASP A 1163 70.93 2.76 11.16
C ASP A 1163 70.64 4.14 10.51
N THR A 1164 69.88 4.97 11.25
CA THR A 1164 69.68 6.44 11.16
C THR A 1164 68.47 6.99 10.38
N ILE A 1165 67.70 7.85 11.09
CA ILE A 1165 66.62 8.72 10.59
C ILE A 1165 67.05 10.18 10.86
N ASP A 1166 66.84 11.05 9.88
CA ASP A 1166 67.20 12.48 9.87
C ASP A 1166 66.20 13.32 10.70
N GLU A 1167 66.68 13.92 11.79
CA GLU A 1167 65.90 14.76 12.73
C GLU A 1167 65.50 16.13 12.17
N GLY A 1168 66.04 16.55 11.02
CA GLY A 1168 65.78 17.87 10.44
C GLY A 1168 64.36 18.07 9.88
N ALA A 1169 63.76 17.00 9.34
CA ALA A 1169 62.46 17.08 8.67
C ALA A 1169 61.26 17.25 9.63
N MET A 1170 61.44 16.97 10.92
CA MET A 1170 60.37 17.01 11.93
C MET A 1170 60.15 18.40 12.56
N ILE A 1171 61.07 19.35 12.35
CA ILE A 1171 60.98 20.69 12.94
C ILE A 1171 60.12 21.63 12.07
N GLU A 1172 60.16 21.50 10.74
CA GLU A 1172 59.38 22.37 9.83
C GLU A 1172 57.88 22.06 9.83
N LEU A 1173 57.48 20.80 10.07
CA LEU A 1173 56.07 20.38 10.12
C LEU A 1173 55.30 20.91 11.35
N THR A 1174 55.99 21.40 12.38
CA THR A 1174 55.36 21.84 13.63
C THR A 1174 54.98 23.34 13.61
N ASP A 1175 55.59 24.13 12.71
CA ASP A 1175 55.34 25.59 12.64
C ASP A 1175 54.15 25.97 11.72
N ASP A 1176 53.66 25.08 10.85
CA ASP A 1176 52.54 25.36 9.94
C ASP A 1176 51.14 25.11 10.56
N TYR A 1177 51.04 24.28 11.62
CA TYR A 1177 49.75 23.91 12.23
C TYR A 1177 49.17 24.97 13.20
N PHE A 1178 49.99 25.93 13.68
CA PHE A 1178 49.57 26.92 14.68
C PHE A 1178 49.69 28.36 14.14
N GLY A 1179 48.85 28.69 13.16
CA GLY A 1179 48.70 30.06 12.65
C GLY A 1179 48.39 31.07 13.76
N GLN A 1180 49.39 31.91 14.07
CA GLN A 1180 49.38 33.21 14.78
C GLN A 1180 48.15 33.48 15.69
N ARG A 1181 48.24 33.38 17.02
CA ARG A 1181 49.11 34.15 17.93
C ARG A 1181 49.33 33.39 19.25
N GLY A 1182 50.59 33.03 19.53
CA GLY A 1182 51.05 32.56 20.84
C GLY A 1182 51.91 31.30 20.74
N THR A 1183 53.12 31.42 20.20
CA THR A 1183 54.05 30.30 19.99
C THR A 1183 54.46 29.64 21.31
N MET A 1184 54.80 28.33 21.29
CA MET A 1184 55.49 27.66 22.41
C MET A 1184 56.80 28.39 22.80
N LYS A 1185 57.42 29.09 21.84
CA LYS A 1185 58.54 30.04 22.07
C LYS A 1185 58.15 31.24 22.97
N ALA A 1186 56.91 31.74 22.93
CA ALA A 1186 56.42 32.82 23.79
C ALA A 1186 56.15 32.35 25.24
N LEU A 1187 55.74 31.09 25.43
CA LEU A 1187 55.59 30.47 26.75
C LEU A 1187 56.96 30.28 27.43
N ILE A 1188 57.98 29.86 26.66
CA ILE A 1188 59.37 29.70 27.11
C ILE A 1188 60.02 31.06 27.41
N ALA A 1189 59.79 32.09 26.58
CA ALA A 1189 60.30 33.44 26.81
C ALA A 1189 59.64 34.13 28.03
N GLY A 1190 58.34 33.94 28.25
CA GLY A 1190 57.61 34.49 29.41
C GLY A 1190 58.04 33.90 30.77
N LEU A 1191 58.57 32.67 30.77
CA LEU A 1191 59.14 32.03 31.96
C LEU A 1191 60.56 32.54 32.29
N SER A 1192 61.25 33.17 31.33
CA SER A 1192 62.62 33.65 31.51
C SER A 1192 62.68 35.07 32.13
N ASP A 1193 61.66 35.92 31.94
CA ASP A 1193 61.69 37.36 32.33
C ASP A 1193 60.90 37.75 33.61
N ALA A 1194 60.40 36.79 34.39
CA ALA A 1194 59.56 37.06 35.57
C ALA A 1194 60.32 37.17 36.92
N ASP A 1195 59.84 38.04 37.84
CA ASP A 1195 60.39 38.23 39.21
C ASP A 1195 59.99 37.10 40.17
N PRO A 1196 60.95 36.36 40.78
CA PRO A 1196 60.70 35.15 41.55
C PRO A 1196 60.11 35.32 42.96
N ARG A 1197 59.76 36.54 43.40
CA ARG A 1197 59.29 36.78 44.79
C ARG A 1197 57.77 36.93 44.98
N ARG A 1198 56.94 36.57 43.99
CA ARG A 1198 55.46 36.66 44.11
C ARG A 1198 54.76 35.29 44.07
N ASN A 1199 53.88 35.03 45.05
CA ASN A 1199 53.17 33.76 45.28
C ASN A 1199 52.22 33.29 44.15
N TRP A 1200 51.95 34.10 43.13
CA TRP A 1200 51.12 33.68 41.98
C TRP A 1200 51.90 32.88 40.93
N PHE A 1201 53.24 32.97 40.92
CA PHE A 1201 54.09 32.15 40.05
C PHE A 1201 54.21 30.70 40.52
N GLU A 1202 54.12 30.43 41.82
CA GLU A 1202 53.96 29.06 42.33
C GLU A 1202 52.70 28.39 41.78
N ARG A 1203 51.60 29.13 41.58
CA ARG A 1203 50.35 28.57 41.03
C ARG A 1203 50.43 28.28 39.52
N LEU A 1204 51.23 29.04 38.77
CA LEU A 1204 51.48 28.79 37.33
C LEU A 1204 52.42 27.60 37.11
N ALA A 1205 53.41 27.41 37.99
CA ALA A 1205 54.25 26.21 37.99
C ALA A 1205 53.43 24.94 38.31
N TRP A 1206 52.48 25.02 39.25
CA TRP A 1206 51.55 23.92 39.55
C TRP A 1206 50.56 23.62 38.42
N LEU A 1207 50.09 24.64 37.68
CA LEU A 1207 49.22 24.45 36.51
C LEU A 1207 49.95 23.73 35.36
N GLY A 1208 51.23 24.06 35.14
CA GLY A 1208 52.09 23.39 34.16
C GLY A 1208 52.41 21.94 34.52
N ILE A 1209 52.67 21.65 35.80
CA ILE A 1209 52.86 20.28 36.31
C ILE A 1209 51.57 19.44 36.16
N GLY A 1210 50.39 20.05 36.32
CA GLY A 1210 49.09 19.40 36.13
C GLY A 1210 48.81 18.97 34.68
N MET A 1211 49.18 19.79 33.70
CA MET A 1211 49.02 19.46 32.27
C MET A 1211 49.98 18.37 31.78
N ILE A 1212 51.14 18.21 32.43
CA ILE A 1212 52.16 17.18 32.10
C ILE A 1212 51.74 15.77 32.55
N ARG A 1213 50.87 15.65 33.57
CA ARG A 1213 50.37 14.37 34.12
C ARG A 1213 49.19 13.75 33.37
N SER A 1214 48.43 14.53 32.58
CA SER A 1214 47.21 14.08 31.89
C SER A 1214 47.39 13.72 30.40
N ALA A 1215 48.62 13.67 29.88
CA ALA A 1215 48.93 13.30 28.49
C ALA A 1215 49.58 11.90 28.39
N HIS A 1216 49.05 11.02 27.52
CA HIS A 1216 49.46 9.61 27.34
C HIS A 1216 50.91 9.46 26.78
N PRO A 1217 51.66 8.36 27.09
CA PRO A 1217 53.13 8.41 27.19
C PRO A 1217 53.99 7.91 26.00
N THR A 1218 53.46 7.58 24.82
CA THR A 1218 54.22 6.75 23.85
C THR A 1218 54.56 7.37 22.49
N VAL A 1219 54.47 8.70 22.31
CA VAL A 1219 55.01 9.38 21.10
C VAL A 1219 56.40 9.97 21.40
N PRO A 1220 57.47 9.61 20.65
CA PRO A 1220 58.85 10.05 20.92
C PRO A 1220 59.06 11.57 20.96
N GLY A 1221 58.32 12.37 20.18
CA GLY A 1221 58.43 13.84 20.16
C GLY A 1221 57.97 14.55 21.45
N PHE A 1222 57.03 13.95 22.19
CA PHE A 1222 56.55 14.52 23.47
C PHE A 1222 57.57 14.37 24.61
N ARG A 1223 58.49 13.40 24.51
CA ARG A 1223 59.57 13.17 25.48
C ARG A 1223 60.60 14.30 25.44
N ALA A 1224 60.96 14.77 24.24
CA ALA A 1224 61.89 15.88 24.07
C ALA A 1224 61.32 17.21 24.61
N ILE A 1225 60.03 17.48 24.34
CA ILE A 1225 59.33 18.68 24.82
C ILE A 1225 59.21 18.69 26.35
N LYS A 1226 58.93 17.54 26.99
CA LYS A 1226 58.91 17.42 28.47
C LYS A 1226 60.28 17.70 29.11
N VAL A 1227 61.36 17.22 28.49
CA VAL A 1227 62.74 17.39 29.00
C VAL A 1227 63.19 18.85 28.91
N SER A 1228 62.91 19.54 27.80
CA SER A 1228 63.28 20.95 27.62
C SER A 1228 62.50 21.90 28.56
N VAL A 1229 61.25 21.59 28.89
CA VAL A 1229 60.44 22.38 29.85
C VAL A 1229 60.89 22.13 31.31
N CYS A 1230 61.24 20.89 31.69
CA CYS A 1230 61.83 20.59 33.01
C CYS A 1230 63.20 21.28 33.20
N GLN A 1231 64.05 21.32 32.16
CA GLN A 1231 65.34 22.04 32.18
C GLN A 1231 65.17 23.56 32.37
N ALA A 1232 64.19 24.18 31.69
CA ALA A 1232 63.94 25.62 31.80
C ALA A 1232 63.45 26.04 33.21
N ILE A 1233 62.60 25.24 33.85
CA ILE A 1233 62.06 25.48 35.19
C ILE A 1233 63.15 25.31 36.27
N CYS A 1234 63.95 24.24 36.19
CA CYS A 1234 65.01 23.96 37.16
C CYS A 1234 66.22 24.91 37.07
N THR A 1235 66.46 25.52 35.90
CA THR A 1235 67.53 26.51 35.73
C THR A 1235 67.19 27.86 36.39
N ARG A 1236 65.90 28.22 36.46
CA ARG A 1236 65.41 29.51 36.96
C ARG A 1236 65.01 29.49 38.45
N PHE A 1237 64.48 28.37 38.96
CA PHE A 1237 63.99 28.25 40.34
C PHE A 1237 64.77 27.22 41.17
N ARG A 1238 66.04 27.52 41.48
CA ARG A 1238 66.96 26.60 42.20
C ARG A 1238 66.52 26.18 43.60
N ASN A 1239 65.55 26.87 44.19
CA ASN A 1239 65.08 26.61 45.55
C ASN A 1239 63.77 25.81 45.59
N VAL A 1240 63.24 25.39 44.43
CA VAL A 1240 62.10 24.46 44.36
C VAL A 1240 62.59 23.06 44.69
N PRO A 1241 61.93 22.33 45.62
CA PRO A 1241 62.32 20.96 45.97
C PRO A 1241 62.28 20.05 44.74
N GLY A 1242 63.45 19.56 44.28
CA GLY A 1242 63.58 18.63 43.16
C GLY A 1242 64.64 18.97 42.11
N CYS A 1243 65.16 20.21 42.07
CA CYS A 1243 66.16 20.62 41.08
C CYS A 1243 67.58 20.64 41.69
N ARG A 1244 68.49 19.74 41.26
CA ARG A 1244 69.94 19.77 41.62
C ARG A 1244 70.82 19.62 40.36
N PRO A 1245 72.04 20.18 40.33
CA PRO A 1245 72.88 20.19 39.14
C PRO A 1245 73.87 19.02 39.11
N THR A 1246 73.57 17.98 38.33
CA THR A 1246 74.54 16.97 37.87
C THR A 1246 74.15 16.51 36.46
N ASP A 1247 75.14 16.05 35.69
CA ASP A 1247 75.13 16.00 34.21
C ASP A 1247 74.18 14.99 33.53
N ASP A 1248 73.30 14.31 34.27
CA ASP A 1248 72.24 13.45 33.71
C ASP A 1248 70.85 14.00 34.04
N PHE A 1249 70.37 14.89 33.17
CA PHE A 1249 69.11 15.63 33.34
C PHE A 1249 67.83 14.81 33.05
N LEU A 1250 67.96 13.52 32.69
CA LEU A 1250 66.84 12.67 32.24
C LEU A 1250 66.19 11.80 33.33
N GLU A 1251 66.76 11.69 34.54
CA GLU A 1251 66.24 10.82 35.60
C GLU A 1251 65.36 11.50 36.67
N TRP A 1252 65.24 12.84 36.69
CA TRP A 1252 64.65 13.55 37.85
C TRP A 1252 63.40 14.40 37.57
N CYS A 1253 62.70 14.20 36.45
CA CYS A 1253 61.31 14.65 36.33
C CYS A 1253 60.37 13.46 36.59
N PRO A 1254 59.94 13.22 37.84
CA PRO A 1254 59.03 12.11 38.14
C PRO A 1254 57.69 12.36 37.44
N PHE A 1255 57.17 11.30 36.81
CA PHE A 1255 55.75 11.24 36.44
C PHE A 1255 54.86 11.38 37.69
#